data_AF-A0A921S6W7-F1
#
_entry.id   AF-A0A921S6W7-F1
#
_cell.length_a   1.000
_cell.length_b   1.000
_cell.length_c   1.000
_cell.angle_alpha   90.00
_cell.angle_beta   90.00
_cell.angle_gamma   90.00
#
_symmetry.space_group_name_H-M   'P 1'
#
loop_
_entity.id
_entity.type
_entity.pdbx_description
1 polymer ?
#
loop_
_entity_poly.entity_id
_entity_poly.type
_entity_poly.pdbx_seq_one_letter_code
_entity_poly.pdbx_strand_id
1 'polypeptide(L)'
;MQKDAARTEDVVPYNIIPLDSLTSTTNAIVNFPEVRAAISTLQYHGDLPRLPSTFSVPDARNSDILDLLQCVFGFQEDNVKNQREHIIHLLANEQSRVGKLSENEPKIDEGAVHAVFSKALDNYIKWCNYLPLRPVWDNTDSLTKEKKLLYVCLYYLMWGEAANVRFIPEGLCYIFHHLARELGEILRKQTVEPAESCSSGGGVSFLDKVIYPLYEIMAAEAANNKNGRAPHSEWRNYDDFNEFFWSHKCFHLGWPWKLSDPFFSKPSRKDKGLLGRNHHYGKTSFVEHRTFLHLYHSFHRLWMFLIMMFQGLTIIAFNDGSFDRKTILQLLSLGPTYVVMKFIESLLDILMMYGAYSKSRGSAITRVAWRFCWFTVASVAICYLYIKALQDGTESATFKIYVFVISAYVGAKIIISLLTSVPCCHGLAEACYRWSAVRLVKWMHQENNYVGRGMHESPLDYIKYATFWIVILGAKFSFTYFLQESLVFEGLQYAWHDFVSKNNHNALTILSLWAPVLSIYLLDIHVFYTVLSAIYGFLLGARDRLGEINNVEAVHRFFEKFPREFMHRLHVAVPKRKQLLSSGQETELDKFDASRFSPFWNEIVRNLREEDYINNFELELLLMPKNDAGVLPIVQWPLFLLASKVFLAKEIAEDCKDSQEELWLRISKDEYMQYAVVECFHSIYHILTSILEKEGRLWVEKIYGGIRDSISNRTIQSDLHFKKLPNVIAKLVAVLGILLQDHRIHESNLKFGFPSLRC
;
A
#
# COMPACT_ATOMS: atom_id res chain seq x y z
N MET A 1 19.73 -13.21 -39.62
CA MET A 1 20.76 -12.83 -38.64
C MET A 1 21.17 -11.36 -38.73
N GLN A 2 21.83 -10.83 -39.77
CA GLN A 2 22.16 -9.38 -39.82
C GLN A 2 20.92 -8.45 -39.89
N LYS A 3 19.86 -8.86 -40.60
CA LYS A 3 18.57 -8.14 -40.60
C LYS A 3 17.80 -8.23 -39.27
N ASP A 4 18.05 -9.27 -38.48
CA ASP A 4 17.42 -9.45 -37.17
C ASP A 4 18.21 -8.70 -36.07
N ALA A 5 19.54 -8.62 -36.22
CA ALA A 5 20.43 -7.79 -35.42
C ALA A 5 20.14 -6.29 -35.62
N ALA A 6 19.92 -5.84 -36.87
CA ALA A 6 19.52 -4.46 -37.16
C ALA A 6 18.14 -4.11 -36.58
N ARG A 7 17.22 -5.08 -36.46
CA ARG A 7 15.92 -4.91 -35.77
C ARG A 7 16.04 -4.85 -34.24
N THR A 8 17.13 -5.35 -33.67
CA THR A 8 17.35 -5.34 -32.22
C THR A 8 17.99 -4.03 -31.74
N GLU A 9 18.70 -3.31 -32.60
CA GLU A 9 19.18 -1.95 -32.31
C GLU A 9 18.04 -0.91 -32.22
N ASP A 10 16.92 -1.15 -32.91
CA ASP A 10 15.75 -0.25 -32.92
C ASP A 10 14.84 -0.38 -31.68
N VAL A 11 14.98 -1.45 -30.90
CA VAL A 11 14.17 -1.70 -29.70
C VAL A 11 15.05 -1.47 -28.48
N VAL A 12 14.98 -0.27 -27.89
CA VAL A 12 15.58 -0.03 -26.58
C VAL A 12 14.86 -0.97 -25.59
N PRO A 13 15.54 -1.99 -25.05
CA PRO A 13 14.88 -2.93 -24.16
C PRO A 13 14.37 -2.18 -22.93
N TYR A 14 13.15 -2.50 -22.50
CA TYR A 14 12.50 -2.03 -21.26
C TYR A 14 11.84 -0.65 -21.25
N ASN A 15 12.05 0.21 -22.24
CA ASN A 15 11.41 1.54 -22.31
C ASN A 15 10.17 1.55 -23.22
N ILE A 16 9.02 1.96 -22.68
CA ILE A 16 7.73 2.04 -23.39
C ILE A 16 7.68 3.30 -24.27
N ILE A 17 8.37 4.37 -23.85
CA ILE A 17 8.55 5.61 -24.61
C ILE A 17 10.00 5.67 -25.14
N PRO A 18 10.27 5.20 -26.37
CA PRO A 18 11.62 5.14 -26.91
C PRO A 18 12.08 6.52 -27.40
N LEU A 19 12.58 7.38 -26.49
CA LEU A 19 12.98 8.77 -26.82
C LEU A 19 14.32 8.87 -27.55
N ASP A 20 15.20 7.88 -27.38
CA ASP A 20 16.56 7.87 -27.93
C ASP A 20 16.66 7.18 -29.30
N SER A 21 15.56 6.61 -29.80
CA SER A 21 15.51 5.94 -31.09
C SER A 21 14.91 6.84 -32.17
N LEU A 22 15.48 6.82 -33.37
CA LEU A 22 14.95 7.54 -34.54
C LEU A 22 13.55 7.04 -34.95
N THR A 23 13.14 5.86 -34.47
CA THR A 23 11.78 5.31 -34.67
C THR A 23 10.76 5.83 -33.65
N SER A 24 11.14 6.72 -32.70
CA SER A 24 10.25 7.30 -31.68
C SER A 24 8.98 7.95 -32.24
N THR A 25 9.09 8.54 -33.43
CA THR A 25 7.97 9.18 -34.16
C THR A 25 6.88 8.20 -34.60
N THR A 26 7.17 6.90 -34.63
CA THR A 26 6.21 5.84 -34.99
C THR A 26 5.43 5.30 -33.79
N ASN A 27 5.87 5.58 -32.56
CA ASN A 27 5.20 5.11 -31.36
C ASN A 27 4.00 6.02 -31.03
N ALA A 28 2.79 5.44 -31.04
CA ALA A 28 1.55 6.16 -30.79
C ALA A 28 1.52 6.87 -29.41
N ILE A 29 2.28 6.38 -28.43
CA ILE A 29 2.31 6.94 -27.07
C ILE A 29 2.98 8.32 -27.05
N VAL A 30 4.01 8.52 -27.87
CA VAL A 30 4.73 9.81 -27.97
C VAL A 30 3.82 10.91 -28.53
N ASN A 31 2.74 10.54 -29.25
CA ASN A 31 1.80 11.48 -29.84
C ASN A 31 0.73 11.99 -28.86
N PHE A 32 0.58 11.40 -27.67
CA PHE A 32 -0.37 11.92 -26.68
C PHE A 32 0.02 13.33 -26.25
N PRO A 33 -0.94 14.29 -26.17
CA PRO A 33 -0.63 15.68 -25.87
C PRO A 33 0.02 15.84 -24.49
N GLU A 34 -0.38 15.04 -23.50
CA GLU A 34 0.22 15.02 -22.16
C GLU A 34 1.69 14.57 -22.19
N VAL A 35 2.00 13.56 -23.00
CA VAL A 35 3.37 13.03 -23.16
C VAL A 35 4.23 14.05 -23.91
N ARG A 36 3.72 14.65 -24.99
CA ARG A 36 4.40 15.73 -25.72
C ARG A 36 4.69 16.93 -24.83
N ALA A 37 3.74 17.29 -23.97
CA ALA A 37 3.90 18.37 -23.00
C ALA A 37 4.97 18.06 -21.95
N ALA A 38 5.03 16.81 -21.49
CA ALA A 38 6.05 16.36 -20.54
C ALA A 38 7.45 16.42 -21.15
N ILE A 39 7.60 15.89 -22.37
CA ILE A 39 8.85 15.91 -23.12
C ILE A 39 9.31 17.36 -23.35
N SER A 40 8.44 18.24 -23.85
CA SER A 40 8.78 19.64 -24.13
C SER A 40 9.16 20.40 -22.86
N THR A 41 8.52 20.09 -21.74
CA THR A 41 8.77 20.73 -20.45
C THR A 41 10.15 20.38 -19.88
N LEU A 42 10.69 19.19 -20.19
CA LEU A 42 12.02 18.75 -19.75
C LEU A 42 13.17 19.24 -20.64
N GLN A 43 12.88 19.77 -21.83
CA GLN A 43 13.90 20.25 -22.77
C GLN A 43 14.78 21.33 -22.16
N TYR A 44 16.01 21.43 -22.68
CA TYR A 44 17.00 22.41 -22.24
C TYR A 44 16.49 23.85 -22.44
N HIS A 45 16.45 24.62 -21.36
CA HIS A 45 16.04 26.04 -21.39
C HIS A 45 17.27 26.96 -21.50
N GLY A 46 17.07 28.16 -22.06
CA GLY A 46 18.14 29.14 -22.26
C GLY A 46 18.81 29.68 -20.98
N ASP A 47 18.16 29.50 -19.83
CA ASP A 47 18.65 29.91 -18.51
C ASP A 47 19.62 28.90 -17.87
N LEU A 48 19.79 27.72 -18.48
CA LEU A 48 20.74 26.70 -18.00
C LEU A 48 22.15 26.94 -18.58
N PRO A 49 23.22 26.59 -17.83
CA PRO A 49 24.61 26.70 -18.30
C PRO A 49 24.84 25.93 -19.60
N ARG A 50 25.85 26.25 -20.41
CA ARG A 50 26.09 25.48 -21.65
C ARG A 50 26.72 24.11 -21.35
N LEU A 51 26.20 23.06 -21.99
CA LEU A 51 26.82 21.73 -21.97
C LEU A 51 28.21 21.78 -22.64
N PRO A 52 29.20 20.99 -22.18
CA PRO A 52 30.51 20.92 -22.81
C PRO A 52 30.40 20.36 -24.23
N SER A 53 31.22 20.85 -25.16
CA SER A 53 31.24 20.39 -26.56
C SER A 53 31.64 18.92 -26.72
N THR A 54 32.20 18.31 -25.69
CA THR A 54 32.60 16.89 -25.63
C THR A 54 31.45 15.97 -25.22
N PHE A 55 30.32 16.52 -24.77
CA PHE A 55 29.16 15.72 -24.33
C PHE A 55 28.27 15.39 -25.53
N SER A 56 28.10 14.10 -25.82
CA SER A 56 27.27 13.62 -26.93
C SER A 56 25.85 13.33 -26.49
N VAL A 57 24.87 14.00 -27.10
CA VAL A 57 23.44 13.68 -26.97
C VAL A 57 23.01 12.88 -28.21
N PRO A 58 22.14 11.85 -28.08
CA PRO A 58 21.63 11.13 -29.25
C PRO A 58 20.93 12.06 -30.25
N ASP A 59 21.21 11.89 -31.55
CA ASP A 59 20.65 12.72 -32.63
C ASP A 59 19.11 12.67 -32.72
N ALA A 60 18.49 11.64 -32.14
CA ALA A 60 17.04 11.43 -32.15
C ALA A 60 16.25 12.44 -31.30
N ARG A 61 16.91 13.17 -30.38
CA ARG A 61 16.23 14.11 -29.48
C ARG A 61 17.08 15.34 -29.14
N ASN A 62 16.40 16.39 -28.67
CA ASN A 62 17.07 17.55 -28.10
C ASN A 62 17.66 17.23 -26.72
N SER A 63 18.66 18.01 -26.31
CA SER A 63 19.18 18.00 -24.95
C SER A 63 18.09 18.36 -23.94
N ASP A 64 18.14 17.73 -22.76
CA ASP A 64 17.18 17.95 -21.67
C ASP A 64 17.87 18.17 -20.32
N ILE A 65 17.06 18.43 -19.28
CA ILE A 65 17.53 18.62 -17.91
C ILE A 65 18.29 17.40 -17.38
N LEU A 66 17.95 16.18 -17.81
CA LEU A 66 18.59 14.97 -17.31
C LEU A 66 19.99 14.80 -17.91
N ASP A 67 20.21 15.24 -19.15
CA ASP A 67 21.55 15.29 -19.77
C ASP A 67 22.48 16.25 -19.01
N LEU A 68 21.96 17.40 -18.57
CA LEU A 68 22.68 18.31 -17.68
C LEU A 68 23.11 17.60 -16.39
N LEU A 69 22.16 16.95 -15.72
CA LEU A 69 22.43 16.25 -14.46
C LEU A 69 23.39 15.08 -14.64
N GLN A 70 23.31 14.37 -15.78
CA GLN A 70 24.26 13.33 -16.15
C GLN A 70 25.67 13.90 -16.33
N CYS A 71 25.81 15.03 -17.03
CA CYS A 71 27.09 15.69 -17.21
C CYS A 71 27.70 16.18 -15.89
N VAL A 72 26.87 16.71 -14.99
CA VAL A 72 27.31 17.24 -13.68
C VAL A 72 27.73 16.13 -12.73
N PHE A 73 26.90 15.10 -12.55
CA PHE A 73 27.08 14.10 -11.49
C PHE A 73 27.59 12.74 -11.98
N GLY A 74 27.61 12.50 -13.30
CA GLY A 74 28.06 11.23 -13.86
C GLY A 74 27.11 10.06 -13.56
N PHE A 75 25.80 10.29 -13.66
CA PHE A 75 24.80 9.22 -13.57
C PHE A 75 24.94 8.23 -14.74
N GLN A 76 24.61 6.96 -14.50
CA GLN A 76 24.68 5.89 -15.50
C GLN A 76 23.68 6.15 -16.64
N GLU A 77 24.08 5.87 -17.88
CA GLU A 77 23.26 6.12 -19.07
C GLU A 77 21.89 5.45 -19.01
N ASP A 78 21.85 4.17 -18.64
CA ASP A 78 20.59 3.41 -18.55
C ASP A 78 19.69 3.92 -17.42
N ASN A 79 20.27 4.36 -16.29
CA ASN A 79 19.50 5.01 -15.23
C ASN A 79 18.85 6.30 -15.72
N VAL A 80 19.62 7.13 -16.45
CA VAL A 80 19.12 8.37 -17.04
C VAL A 80 17.96 8.11 -18.00
N LYS A 81 18.09 7.12 -18.89
CA LYS A 81 17.03 6.71 -19.83
C LYS A 81 15.77 6.26 -19.10
N ASN A 82 15.91 5.41 -18.08
CA ASN A 82 14.78 4.87 -17.32
C ASN A 82 14.07 5.97 -16.50
N GLN A 83 14.83 6.85 -15.82
CA GLN A 83 14.23 7.92 -15.03
C GLN A 83 13.60 9.02 -15.90
N ARG A 84 14.14 9.25 -17.11
CA ARG A 84 13.52 10.16 -18.10
C ARG A 84 12.09 9.73 -18.41
N GLU A 85 11.92 8.47 -18.80
CA GLU A 85 10.60 7.91 -19.08
C GLU A 85 9.70 7.92 -17.85
N HIS A 86 10.22 7.52 -16.69
CA HIS A 86 9.46 7.51 -15.45
C HIS A 86 8.91 8.90 -15.08
N ILE A 87 9.74 9.94 -15.17
CA ILE A 87 9.32 11.33 -14.89
C ILE A 87 8.28 11.79 -15.91
N ILE A 88 8.46 11.46 -17.20
CA ILE A 88 7.47 11.77 -18.24
C ILE A 88 6.12 11.14 -17.92
N HIS A 89 6.10 9.88 -17.48
CA HIS A 89 4.86 9.21 -17.07
C HIS A 89 4.21 9.87 -15.84
N LEU A 90 5.00 10.22 -14.81
CA LEU A 90 4.48 10.91 -13.62
C LEU A 90 3.83 12.25 -13.99
N LEU A 91 4.51 13.04 -14.82
CA LEU A 91 4.03 14.33 -15.28
C LEU A 91 2.79 14.20 -16.17
N ALA A 92 2.79 13.27 -17.14
CA ALA A 92 1.66 13.04 -18.02
C ALA A 92 0.42 12.56 -17.24
N ASN A 93 0.61 11.68 -16.25
CA ASN A 93 -0.48 11.17 -15.41
C ASN A 93 -1.09 12.28 -14.53
N GLU A 94 -0.28 13.10 -13.86
CA GLU A 94 -0.81 14.22 -13.08
C GLU A 94 -1.47 15.27 -14.00
N GLN A 95 -0.92 15.52 -15.19
CA GLN A 95 -1.53 16.40 -16.18
C GLN A 95 -2.90 15.90 -16.63
N SER A 96 -3.07 14.59 -16.87
CA SER A 96 -4.36 14.00 -17.22
C SER A 96 -5.44 14.23 -16.17
N ARG A 97 -5.07 14.46 -14.90
CA ARG A 97 -6.02 14.75 -13.81
C ARG A 97 -6.43 16.21 -13.74
N VAL A 98 -5.58 17.14 -14.20
CA VAL A 98 -5.86 18.58 -14.20
C VAL A 98 -6.83 18.97 -15.32
N GLY A 99 -6.71 18.35 -16.49
CA GLY A 99 -7.63 18.59 -17.61
C GLY A 99 -6.96 18.47 -18.98
N LYS A 100 -7.75 18.71 -20.04
CA LYS A 100 -7.29 18.59 -21.43
C LYS A 100 -6.34 19.73 -21.80
N LEU A 101 -5.24 19.35 -22.46
CA LEU A 101 -4.30 20.27 -23.07
C LEU A 101 -4.78 20.73 -24.46
N SER A 102 -4.36 21.93 -24.88
CA SER A 102 -4.55 22.38 -26.26
C SER A 102 -3.69 21.55 -27.22
N GLU A 103 -4.26 21.16 -28.37
CA GLU A 103 -3.61 20.24 -29.33
C GLU A 103 -2.42 20.88 -30.07
N ASN A 104 -2.37 22.22 -30.19
CA ASN A 104 -1.39 22.91 -31.02
C ASN A 104 -0.01 23.05 -30.34
N GLU A 105 0.03 23.36 -29.04
CA GLU A 105 1.25 23.39 -28.21
C GLU A 105 0.90 22.97 -26.78
N PRO A 106 0.94 21.67 -26.47
CA PRO A 106 0.55 21.20 -25.16
C PRO A 106 1.67 21.55 -24.15
N LYS A 107 1.35 22.41 -23.17
CA LYS A 107 2.25 22.80 -22.07
C LYS A 107 1.73 22.26 -20.76
N ILE A 108 2.57 21.59 -19.97
CA ILE A 108 2.16 21.08 -18.66
C ILE A 108 1.81 22.22 -17.72
N ASP A 109 0.68 22.05 -17.04
CA ASP A 109 0.16 22.90 -15.98
C ASP A 109 1.10 22.94 -14.77
N GLU A 110 1.31 24.13 -14.21
CA GLU A 110 2.21 24.30 -13.06
C GLU A 110 1.73 23.56 -11.81
N GLY A 111 0.41 23.40 -11.65
CA GLY A 111 -0.20 22.61 -10.59
C GLY A 111 0.16 21.12 -10.68
N ALA A 112 0.22 20.56 -11.89
CA ALA A 112 0.67 19.18 -12.11
C ALA A 112 2.15 19.01 -11.73
N VAL A 113 3.02 19.94 -12.14
CA VAL A 113 4.44 19.94 -11.75
C VAL A 113 4.60 20.07 -10.23
N HIS A 114 3.83 20.97 -9.62
CA HIS A 114 3.86 21.18 -8.17
C HIS A 114 3.40 19.93 -7.41
N ALA A 115 2.38 19.23 -7.89
CA ALA A 115 1.92 17.98 -7.28
C ALA A 115 3.01 16.89 -7.31
N VAL A 116 3.68 16.70 -8.45
CA VAL A 116 4.81 15.75 -8.56
C VAL A 116 5.97 16.17 -7.64
N PHE A 117 6.34 17.46 -7.65
CA PHE A 117 7.40 18.00 -6.79
C PHE A 117 7.12 17.77 -5.30
N SER A 118 5.93 18.17 -4.84
CA SER A 118 5.53 18.06 -3.44
C SER A 118 5.50 16.61 -2.98
N LYS A 119 5.07 15.68 -3.86
CA LYS A 119 5.04 14.25 -3.54
C LYS A 119 6.42 13.60 -3.55
N ALA A 120 7.28 13.94 -4.51
CA ALA A 120 8.63 13.37 -4.63
C ALA A 120 9.54 13.80 -3.47
N LEU A 121 9.44 15.06 -3.04
CA LEU A 121 10.32 15.66 -2.03
C LEU A 121 9.67 15.83 -0.65
N ASP A 122 8.49 15.26 -0.42
CA ASP A 122 7.76 15.32 0.86
C ASP A 122 8.65 14.86 2.03
N ASN A 123 9.35 13.73 1.89
CA ASN A 123 10.23 13.24 2.94
C ASN A 123 11.39 14.21 3.22
N TYR A 124 11.97 14.81 2.17
CA TYR A 124 13.04 15.78 2.33
C TYR A 124 12.58 17.05 3.07
N ILE A 125 11.38 17.55 2.75
CA ILE A 125 10.78 18.70 3.43
C ILE A 125 10.53 18.38 4.90
N LYS A 126 9.97 17.20 5.19
CA LYS A 126 9.74 16.71 6.56
C LYS A 126 11.05 16.54 7.33
N TRP A 127 12.09 16.02 6.69
CA TRP A 127 13.42 15.84 7.27
C TRP A 127 14.08 17.18 7.62
N CYS A 128 14.01 18.17 6.71
CA CYS A 128 14.49 19.53 6.99
C CYS A 128 13.75 20.16 8.18
N ASN A 129 12.42 20.04 8.21
CA ASN A 129 11.60 20.55 9.31
C ASN A 129 11.91 19.86 10.65
N TYR A 130 12.28 18.59 10.62
CA TYR A 130 12.65 17.83 11.82
C TYR A 130 14.02 18.22 12.38
N LEU A 131 15.01 18.45 11.51
CA LEU A 131 16.37 18.89 11.86
C LEU A 131 16.54 20.42 11.90
N PRO A 132 15.47 21.18 12.17
CA PRO A 132 15.33 22.62 11.81
C PRO A 132 16.32 23.17 10.74
N LEU A 133 16.46 22.48 9.61
CA LEU A 133 17.29 22.91 8.49
C LEU A 133 16.48 23.80 7.55
N ARG A 134 17.14 24.75 6.91
CA ARG A 134 16.55 25.42 5.75
C ARG A 134 16.62 24.47 4.56
N PRO A 135 15.50 24.22 3.83
CA PRO A 135 15.54 23.53 2.55
C PRO A 135 16.51 24.23 1.58
N VAL A 136 16.91 23.55 0.49
CA VAL A 136 17.84 24.13 -0.49
C VAL A 136 17.21 25.35 -1.20
N TRP A 137 15.89 25.42 -1.19
CA TRP A 137 15.12 26.57 -1.67
C TRP A 137 14.57 27.39 -0.50
N ASP A 138 14.50 28.72 -0.70
CA ASP A 138 14.00 29.64 0.33
C ASP A 138 12.48 29.54 0.53
N ASN A 139 11.71 29.62 -0.56
CA ASN A 139 10.25 29.53 -0.52
C ASN A 139 9.70 28.66 -1.67
N THR A 140 8.89 27.65 -1.32
CA THR A 140 8.27 26.70 -2.26
C THR A 140 7.37 27.38 -3.29
N ASP A 141 6.70 28.47 -2.92
CA ASP A 141 5.79 29.20 -3.80
C ASP A 141 6.52 30.10 -4.79
N SER A 142 7.77 30.46 -4.48
CA SER A 142 8.64 31.29 -5.34
C SER A 142 9.48 30.49 -6.33
N LEU A 143 9.47 29.16 -6.23
CA LEU A 143 10.22 28.27 -7.11
C LEU A 143 9.56 28.20 -8.48
N THR A 144 10.32 28.56 -9.50
CA THR A 144 9.90 28.41 -10.90
C THR A 144 9.65 26.93 -11.22
N LYS A 145 8.79 26.70 -12.22
CA LYS A 145 8.45 25.35 -12.71
C LYS A 145 9.71 24.55 -13.07
N GLU A 146 10.68 25.18 -13.71
CA GLU A 146 11.94 24.59 -14.19
C GLU A 146 12.81 24.13 -13.02
N LYS A 147 12.91 24.93 -11.94
CA LYS A 147 13.66 24.54 -10.75
C LYS A 147 12.99 23.38 -10.00
N LYS A 148 11.65 23.36 -9.94
CA LYS A 148 10.91 22.22 -9.37
C LYS A 148 11.22 20.94 -10.13
N LEU A 149 11.18 20.99 -11.47
CA LEU A 149 11.51 19.85 -12.32
C LEU A 149 12.97 19.42 -12.17
N LEU A 150 13.90 20.37 -12.09
CA LEU A 150 15.32 20.08 -11.89
C LEU A 150 15.57 19.29 -10.60
N TYR A 151 14.94 19.69 -9.50
CA TYR A 151 15.05 18.97 -8.22
C TYR A 151 14.35 17.60 -8.25
N VAL A 152 13.22 17.49 -8.93
CA VAL A 152 12.54 16.19 -9.16
C VAL A 152 13.45 15.25 -9.97
N CYS A 153 14.04 15.73 -11.06
CA CYS A 153 14.95 14.95 -11.89
C CYS A 153 16.18 14.50 -11.09
N LEU A 154 16.81 15.41 -10.34
CA LEU A 154 17.95 15.08 -9.49
C LEU A 154 17.60 14.00 -8.45
N TYR A 155 16.45 14.14 -7.79
CA TYR A 155 16.01 13.18 -6.78
C TYR A 155 15.78 11.78 -7.38
N TYR A 156 15.10 11.68 -8.52
CA TYR A 156 14.83 10.38 -9.15
C TYR A 156 16.07 9.74 -9.77
N LEU A 157 17.01 10.52 -10.32
CA LEU A 157 18.31 10.00 -10.78
C LEU A 157 19.13 9.43 -9.61
N MET A 158 19.22 10.18 -8.51
CA MET A 158 19.83 9.73 -7.26
C MET A 158 19.15 8.45 -6.74
N TRP A 159 17.81 8.44 -6.70
CA TRP A 159 17.05 7.28 -6.25
C TRP A 159 17.27 6.07 -7.15
N GLY A 160 17.34 6.29 -8.47
CA GLY A 160 17.59 5.28 -9.49
C GLY A 160 18.87 4.48 -9.25
N GLU A 161 19.95 5.14 -8.83
CA GLU A 161 21.25 4.50 -8.56
C GLU A 161 21.46 4.06 -7.11
N ALA A 162 20.56 4.43 -6.18
CA ALA A 162 20.75 4.16 -4.75
C ALA A 162 20.69 2.66 -4.36
N ALA A 163 20.15 1.76 -5.19
CA ALA A 163 20.02 0.33 -4.90
C ALA A 163 19.48 0.05 -3.46
N ASN A 164 20.21 -0.71 -2.63
CA ASN A 164 19.81 -1.01 -1.24
C ASN A 164 19.85 0.22 -0.31
N VAL A 165 20.53 1.30 -0.67
CA VAL A 165 20.54 2.55 0.11
C VAL A 165 19.15 3.21 0.13
N ARG A 166 18.23 2.83 -0.79
CA ARG A 166 16.82 3.28 -0.79
C ARG A 166 16.09 2.97 0.52
N PHE A 167 16.53 1.97 1.28
CA PHE A 167 15.98 1.63 2.59
C PHE A 167 16.44 2.58 3.72
N ILE A 168 17.25 3.58 3.40
CA ILE A 168 17.73 4.63 4.32
C ILE A 168 17.25 6.00 3.77
N PRO A 169 15.93 6.28 3.82
CA PRO A 169 15.35 7.46 3.18
C PRO A 169 15.88 8.79 3.72
N GLU A 170 16.24 8.89 5.01
CA GLU A 170 16.85 10.13 5.56
C GLU A 170 18.31 10.27 5.16
N GLY A 171 19.00 9.16 4.90
CA GLY A 171 20.32 9.16 4.26
C GLY A 171 20.25 9.70 2.82
N LEU A 172 19.20 9.33 2.07
CA LEU A 172 18.94 9.93 0.76
C LEU A 172 18.60 11.43 0.86
N CYS A 173 17.85 11.86 1.88
CA CYS A 173 17.60 13.28 2.11
C CYS A 173 18.90 14.06 2.36
N TYR A 174 19.84 13.48 3.11
CA TYR A 174 21.17 14.07 3.32
C TYR A 174 21.95 14.21 2.02
N ILE A 175 22.02 13.14 1.21
CA ILE A 175 22.69 13.15 -0.09
C ILE A 175 22.07 14.20 -1.01
N PHE A 176 20.74 14.19 -1.14
CA PHE A 176 20.00 15.17 -1.93
C PHE A 176 20.24 16.60 -1.46
N HIS A 177 20.25 16.87 -0.15
CA HIS A 177 20.51 18.20 0.42
C HIS A 177 21.84 18.78 -0.07
N HIS A 178 22.89 17.97 -0.10
CA HIS A 178 24.21 18.40 -0.54
C HIS A 178 24.32 18.51 -2.05
N LEU A 179 23.84 17.51 -2.81
CA LEU A 179 23.84 17.54 -4.27
C LEU A 179 23.06 18.74 -4.82
N ALA A 180 21.89 19.04 -4.26
CA ALA A 180 21.08 20.16 -4.72
C ALA A 180 21.75 21.52 -4.44
N ARG A 181 22.54 21.64 -3.35
CA ARG A 181 23.34 22.84 -3.07
C ARG A 181 24.50 22.99 -4.04
N GLU A 182 25.23 21.91 -4.29
CA GLU A 182 26.33 21.87 -5.26
C GLU A 182 25.82 22.19 -6.67
N LEU A 183 24.68 21.62 -7.07
CA LEU A 183 24.00 21.97 -8.31
C LEU A 183 23.65 23.46 -8.37
N GLY A 184 23.14 24.04 -7.28
CA GLY A 184 22.82 25.47 -7.20
C GLY A 184 24.04 26.38 -7.43
N GLU A 185 25.24 25.94 -7.06
CA GLU A 185 26.49 26.66 -7.34
C GLU A 185 26.94 26.48 -8.81
N ILE A 186 26.80 25.27 -9.36
CA ILE A 186 27.13 24.98 -10.76
C ILE A 186 26.23 25.74 -11.73
N LEU A 187 24.93 25.85 -11.44
CA LEU A 187 23.98 26.61 -12.25
C LEU A 187 24.30 28.11 -12.34
N ARG A 188 25.13 28.66 -11.43
CA ARG A 188 25.57 30.06 -11.49
C ARG A 188 26.73 30.27 -12.48
N LYS A 189 27.39 29.20 -12.93
CA LYS A 189 28.49 29.25 -13.90
C LYS A 189 27.93 29.33 -15.33
N GLN A 190 28.74 29.82 -16.27
CA GLN A 190 28.33 29.90 -17.69
C GLN A 190 28.43 28.55 -18.41
N THR A 191 29.38 27.71 -17.99
CA THR A 191 29.65 26.37 -18.53
C THR A 191 29.47 25.33 -17.45
N VAL A 192 28.89 24.18 -17.81
CA VAL A 192 28.72 23.06 -16.89
C VAL A 192 30.08 22.46 -16.56
N GLU A 193 30.34 22.31 -15.27
CA GLU A 193 31.51 21.61 -14.74
C GLU A 193 31.04 20.40 -13.93
N PRO A 194 31.81 19.31 -13.92
CA PRO A 194 31.57 18.20 -13.02
C PRO A 194 31.49 18.61 -11.56
N ALA A 195 30.60 17.97 -10.81
CA ALA A 195 30.52 18.08 -9.37
C ALA A 195 31.83 17.59 -8.72
N GLU A 196 32.39 18.35 -7.79
CA GLU A 196 33.60 17.97 -7.05
C GLU A 196 33.34 16.70 -6.23
N SER A 197 32.12 16.51 -5.73
CA SER A 197 31.71 15.33 -5.00
C SER A 197 31.72 14.04 -5.81
N CYS A 198 31.59 14.12 -7.12
CA CYS A 198 31.50 12.98 -8.03
C CYS A 198 32.73 12.83 -8.93
N SER A 199 33.68 13.78 -8.87
CA SER A 199 34.87 13.80 -9.72
C SER A 199 35.98 12.89 -9.21
N SER A 200 36.63 12.17 -10.12
CA SER A 200 37.83 11.34 -9.88
C SER A 200 38.83 11.51 -11.01
N GLY A 201 40.10 11.16 -10.78
CA GLY A 201 41.14 11.19 -11.82
C GLY A 201 40.88 10.29 -13.05
N GLY A 202 39.81 9.48 -13.03
CA GLY A 202 39.38 8.62 -14.15
C GLY A 202 37.97 8.93 -14.69
N GLY A 203 37.32 10.03 -14.28
CA GLY A 203 35.97 10.40 -14.73
C GLY A 203 35.04 10.86 -13.61
N VAL A 204 33.79 11.15 -13.97
CA VAL A 204 32.72 11.58 -13.04
C VAL A 204 31.78 10.40 -12.83
N SER A 205 31.54 10.00 -11.58
CA SER A 205 30.67 8.86 -11.26
C SER A 205 29.97 9.06 -9.91
N PHE A 206 28.66 9.26 -9.96
CA PHE A 206 27.81 9.37 -8.78
C PHE A 206 27.79 8.05 -7.99
N LEU A 207 27.60 6.93 -8.69
CA LEU A 207 27.54 5.61 -8.10
C LEU A 207 28.81 5.28 -7.31
N ASP A 208 30.00 5.47 -7.89
CA ASP A 208 31.27 5.07 -7.27
C ASP A 208 31.68 5.97 -6.10
N LYS A 209 31.35 7.27 -6.16
CA LYS A 209 31.81 8.25 -5.17
C LYS A 209 30.82 8.50 -4.06
N VAL A 210 29.51 8.43 -4.34
CA VAL A 210 28.48 8.77 -3.37
C VAL A 210 27.82 7.52 -2.81
N ILE A 211 27.34 6.61 -3.66
CA ILE A 211 26.54 5.45 -3.23
C ILE A 211 27.41 4.29 -2.77
N TYR A 212 28.43 3.92 -3.55
CA TYR A 212 29.25 2.74 -3.31
C TYR A 212 29.94 2.73 -1.93
N PRO A 213 30.52 3.84 -1.42
CA PRO A 213 31.13 3.84 -0.08
C PRO A 213 30.12 3.56 1.03
N LEU A 214 28.88 4.00 0.89
CA LEU A 214 27.82 3.72 1.85
C LEU A 214 27.34 2.26 1.73
N TYR A 215 27.12 1.80 0.48
CA TYR A 215 26.71 0.44 0.19
C TYR A 215 27.72 -0.59 0.70
N GLU A 216 29.02 -0.35 0.53
CA GLU A 216 30.09 -1.26 0.96
C GLU A 216 30.04 -1.51 2.47
N ILE A 217 29.75 -0.47 3.26
CA ILE A 217 29.64 -0.58 4.72
C ILE A 217 28.36 -1.31 5.11
N MET A 218 27.24 -1.02 4.46
CA MET A 218 25.99 -1.75 4.67
C MET A 218 26.13 -3.24 4.33
N ALA A 219 26.81 -3.56 3.21
CA ALA A 219 27.06 -4.92 2.79
C ALA A 219 27.98 -5.66 3.78
N ALA A 220 29.02 -4.98 4.27
CA ALA A 220 29.93 -5.54 5.28
C ALA A 220 29.21 -5.82 6.62
N GLU A 221 28.29 -4.96 7.05
CA GLU A 221 27.44 -5.20 8.23
C GLU A 221 26.46 -6.34 8.00
N ALA A 222 25.79 -6.38 6.85
CA ALA A 222 24.85 -7.44 6.52
C ALA A 222 25.52 -8.82 6.49
N ALA A 223 26.77 -8.89 6.00
CA ALA A 223 27.57 -10.12 6.01
C ALA A 223 27.86 -10.63 7.43
N ASN A 224 27.85 -9.76 8.45
CA ASN A 224 28.05 -10.15 9.85
C ASN A 224 26.82 -10.78 10.51
N ASN A 225 25.63 -10.71 9.89
CA ASN A 225 24.39 -11.28 10.43
C ASN A 225 24.42 -12.82 10.55
N LYS A 226 25.35 -13.52 9.88
CA LYS A 226 25.46 -15.00 9.88
C LYS A 226 24.12 -15.70 9.60
N ASN A 227 23.37 -15.25 8.59
CA ASN A 227 22.03 -15.75 8.24
C ASN A 227 21.02 -15.72 9.42
N GLY A 228 21.01 -14.64 10.22
CA GLY A 228 20.09 -14.46 11.35
C GLY A 228 20.51 -15.14 12.66
N ARG A 229 21.68 -15.81 12.67
CA ARG A 229 22.22 -16.50 13.84
C ARG A 229 23.03 -15.57 14.75
N ALA A 230 23.59 -14.49 14.23
CA ALA A 230 24.27 -13.50 15.06
C ALA A 230 23.23 -12.78 15.95
N PRO A 231 23.56 -12.52 17.23
CA PRO A 231 22.68 -11.71 18.06
C PRO A 231 22.53 -10.32 17.43
N HIS A 232 21.31 -9.78 17.49
CA HIS A 232 21.03 -8.47 16.93
C HIS A 232 21.85 -7.34 17.58
N SER A 233 22.57 -7.59 18.67
CA SER A 233 23.49 -6.62 19.29
C SER A 233 24.83 -6.43 18.56
N GLU A 234 25.21 -7.34 17.66
CA GLU A 234 26.58 -7.44 17.12
C GLU A 234 26.79 -6.77 15.76
N TRP A 235 25.72 -6.35 15.07
CA TRP A 235 25.77 -5.77 13.71
C TRP A 235 24.70 -4.69 13.53
N ARG A 236 24.86 -3.78 12.58
CA ARG A 236 23.87 -2.70 12.29
C ARG A 236 22.90 -3.09 11.17
N ASN A 237 21.60 -2.87 11.39
CA ASN A 237 20.58 -2.99 10.35
C ASN A 237 20.33 -1.65 9.63
N TYR A 238 19.46 -1.64 8.61
CA TYR A 238 19.16 -0.43 7.84
C TYR A 238 18.55 0.68 8.72
N ASP A 239 17.76 0.34 9.75
CA ASP A 239 17.20 1.30 10.69
C ASP A 239 18.30 1.99 11.51
N ASP A 240 19.33 1.26 11.97
CA ASP A 240 20.47 1.84 12.69
C ASP A 240 21.23 2.85 11.81
N PHE A 241 21.43 2.52 10.54
CA PHE A 241 22.05 3.45 9.58
C PHE A 241 21.18 4.68 9.36
N ASN A 242 19.87 4.50 9.23
CA ASN A 242 18.93 5.59 8.96
C ASN A 242 18.73 6.51 10.18
N GLU A 243 18.73 5.95 11.39
CA GLU A 243 18.63 6.72 12.63
C GLU A 243 19.79 7.71 12.79
N PHE A 244 20.98 7.40 12.27
CA PHE A 244 22.12 8.31 12.28
C PHE A 244 21.79 9.66 11.61
N PHE A 245 20.96 9.64 10.56
CA PHE A 245 20.53 10.82 9.82
C PHE A 245 19.37 11.59 10.48
N TRP A 246 18.86 11.14 11.64
CA TRP A 246 17.89 11.90 12.44
C TRP A 246 18.58 12.83 13.45
N SER A 247 19.84 13.20 13.24
CA SER A 247 20.57 14.12 14.11
C SER A 247 21.51 15.00 13.32
N HIS A 248 21.74 16.24 13.77
CA HIS A 248 22.76 17.13 13.21
C HIS A 248 24.18 16.53 13.16
N LYS A 249 24.44 15.45 13.91
CA LYS A 249 25.69 14.68 13.82
C LYS A 249 25.98 14.16 12.42
N CYS A 250 24.97 13.94 11.58
CA CYS A 250 25.18 13.47 10.22
C CYS A 250 26.03 14.43 9.36
N PHE A 251 26.01 15.73 9.65
CA PHE A 251 26.84 16.71 8.95
C PHE A 251 28.33 16.61 9.28
N HIS A 252 28.73 15.84 10.31
CA HIS A 252 30.14 15.55 10.57
C HIS A 252 30.76 14.64 9.49
N LEU A 253 29.94 13.84 8.80
CA LEU A 253 30.39 13.00 7.67
C LEU A 253 31.00 13.83 6.55
N GLY A 254 30.61 15.11 6.44
CA GLY A 254 31.11 16.04 5.43
C GLY A 254 30.59 15.76 4.02
N TRP A 255 30.81 16.72 3.13
CA TRP A 255 30.55 16.60 1.70
C TRP A 255 31.75 17.18 0.94
N PRO A 256 32.48 16.39 0.12
CA PRO A 256 32.31 14.94 -0.13
C PRO A 256 32.56 14.08 1.12
N TRP A 257 32.24 12.78 1.07
CA TRP A 257 32.35 11.88 2.22
C TRP A 257 33.74 11.87 2.86
N LYS A 258 33.81 12.09 4.16
CA LYS A 258 35.03 11.87 4.96
C LYS A 258 35.13 10.40 5.34
N LEU A 259 35.72 9.58 4.46
CA LEU A 259 35.87 8.13 4.66
C LEU A 259 36.71 7.73 5.88
N SER A 260 37.44 8.69 6.49
CA SER A 260 38.13 8.50 7.76
C SER A 260 37.20 8.49 8.99
N ASP A 261 35.94 8.88 8.82
CA ASP A 261 34.97 8.89 9.92
C ASP A 261 34.66 7.46 10.39
N PRO A 262 34.51 7.23 11.72
CA PRO A 262 34.14 5.93 12.26
C PRO A 262 32.85 5.32 11.67
N PHE A 263 31.95 6.13 11.08
CA PHE A 263 30.74 5.66 10.42
C PHE A 263 31.04 4.76 9.22
N PHE A 264 32.11 5.08 8.48
CA PHE A 264 32.61 4.32 7.32
C PHE A 264 33.63 3.25 7.69
N SER A 265 33.81 2.93 8.98
CA SER A 265 34.71 1.87 9.40
C SER A 265 34.05 0.50 9.28
N LYS A 266 34.64 -0.39 8.48
CA LYS A 266 34.20 -1.78 8.36
C LYS A 266 34.24 -2.50 9.71
N PRO A 267 33.26 -3.37 10.01
CA PRO A 267 33.26 -4.12 11.24
C PRO A 267 34.45 -5.10 11.28
N SER A 268 35.27 -5.04 12.33
CA SER A 268 36.44 -5.91 12.50
C SER A 268 36.05 -7.25 13.12
N ARG A 269 36.45 -8.36 12.49
CA ARG A 269 36.24 -9.74 12.97
C ARG A 269 37.18 -10.18 14.10
N LYS A 270 38.11 -9.33 14.56
CA LYS A 270 39.15 -9.77 15.51
C LYS A 270 38.56 -10.03 16.90
N ASP A 271 38.94 -11.20 17.44
CA ASP A 271 38.67 -11.64 18.81
C ASP A 271 38.90 -10.53 19.83
N LYS A 272 37.99 -10.46 20.80
CA LYS A 272 38.01 -9.55 21.94
C LYS A 272 39.27 -9.76 22.79
N GLY A 273 40.41 -9.24 22.32
CA GLY A 273 41.57 -8.95 23.14
C GLY A 273 41.30 -7.70 23.97
N LEU A 274 41.59 -7.77 25.26
CA LEU A 274 41.23 -6.81 26.32
C LEU A 274 41.70 -5.34 26.11
N LEU A 275 42.40 -5.00 25.02
CA LEU A 275 43.09 -3.71 24.84
C LEU A 275 42.90 -3.05 23.45
N GLY A 276 42.11 -3.61 22.55
CA GLY A 276 41.88 -3.04 21.21
C GLY A 276 40.52 -2.35 21.08
N ARG A 277 40.38 -1.11 21.56
CA ARG A 277 39.15 -0.32 21.39
C ARG A 277 39.12 0.33 20.00
N ASN A 278 38.85 -0.44 18.95
CA ASN A 278 38.53 0.14 17.65
C ASN A 278 37.19 0.89 17.76
N HIS A 279 37.21 2.21 17.56
CA HIS A 279 36.02 3.06 17.53
C HIS A 279 35.20 2.76 16.28
N HIS A 280 34.40 1.69 16.33
CA HIS A 280 33.37 1.40 15.35
C HIS A 280 32.02 1.86 15.92
N TYR A 281 31.26 2.67 15.17
CA TYR A 281 29.88 3.00 15.53
C TYR A 281 29.07 1.72 15.51
N GLY A 282 28.74 1.19 16.70
CA GLY A 282 27.77 0.08 16.78
C GLY A 282 26.34 0.59 16.77
N LYS A 283 25.40 -0.34 17.00
CA LYS A 283 23.97 -0.07 17.06
C LYS A 283 23.60 1.19 17.83
N THR A 284 22.72 1.98 17.24
CA THR A 284 22.16 3.18 17.85
C THR A 284 20.85 2.82 18.55
N SER A 285 20.64 3.41 19.73
CA SER A 285 19.38 3.40 20.48
C SER A 285 18.85 2.08 21.05
N PHE A 286 18.75 0.99 20.26
CA PHE A 286 18.13 -0.27 20.70
C PHE A 286 18.97 -1.50 20.41
N VAL A 287 19.24 -2.29 21.46
CA VAL A 287 19.89 -3.59 21.37
C VAL A 287 18.94 -4.64 21.92
N GLU A 288 18.41 -5.49 21.05
CA GLU A 288 17.56 -6.60 21.47
C GLU A 288 18.43 -7.72 22.06
N HIS A 289 18.27 -7.98 23.36
CA HIS A 289 18.80 -9.17 23.99
C HIS A 289 17.75 -10.29 23.87
N ARG A 290 18.13 -11.52 23.54
CA ARG A 290 17.15 -12.61 23.47
C ARG A 290 16.84 -13.13 24.87
N THR A 291 15.94 -12.48 25.61
CA THR A 291 15.49 -12.91 26.94
C THR A 291 13.96 -12.87 27.06
N PHE A 292 13.38 -13.75 27.88
CA PHE A 292 11.92 -13.74 28.15
C PHE A 292 11.43 -12.42 28.77
N LEU A 293 12.31 -11.69 29.45
CA LEU A 293 12.01 -10.37 30.00
C LEU A 293 11.72 -9.31 28.92
N HIS A 294 12.20 -9.50 27.68
CA HIS A 294 11.82 -8.62 26.56
C HIS A 294 10.35 -8.70 26.22
N LEU A 295 9.70 -9.87 26.36
CA LEU A 295 8.26 -9.99 26.14
C LEU A 295 7.47 -9.13 27.14
N TYR A 296 7.89 -9.16 28.40
CA TYR A 296 7.26 -8.35 29.44
C TYR A 296 7.51 -6.85 29.21
N HIS A 297 8.75 -6.48 28.90
CA HIS A 297 9.15 -5.09 28.63
C HIS A 297 8.40 -4.49 27.42
N SER A 298 8.34 -5.21 26.30
CA SER A 298 7.66 -4.76 25.08
C SER A 298 6.17 -4.54 25.27
N PHE A 299 5.50 -5.40 26.06
CA PHE A 299 4.05 -5.33 26.31
C PHE A 299 3.68 -4.78 27.70
N HIS A 300 4.56 -3.99 28.33
CA HIS A 300 4.36 -3.46 29.69
C HIS A 300 2.99 -2.78 29.89
N ARG A 301 2.48 -2.05 28.89
CA ARG A 301 1.17 -1.37 28.95
C ARG A 301 0.02 -2.36 29.12
N LEU A 302 0.06 -3.46 28.37
CA LEU A 302 -0.92 -4.54 28.47
C LEU A 302 -0.85 -5.17 29.86
N TRP A 303 0.34 -5.52 30.34
CA TRP A 303 0.52 -6.13 31.66
C TRP A 303 0.03 -5.24 32.80
N MET A 304 0.38 -3.94 32.79
CA MET A 304 -0.13 -2.97 33.76
C MET A 304 -1.65 -2.90 33.76
N PHE A 305 -2.24 -2.78 32.57
CA PHE A 305 -3.68 -2.71 32.42
C PHE A 305 -4.36 -3.97 32.97
N LEU A 306 -3.87 -5.15 32.62
CA LEU A 306 -4.44 -6.42 33.08
C LEU A 306 -4.32 -6.60 34.60
N ILE A 307 -3.15 -6.35 35.18
CA ILE A 307 -2.94 -6.51 36.63
C ILE A 307 -3.82 -5.52 37.41
N MET A 308 -3.88 -4.27 36.98
CA MET A 308 -4.72 -3.25 37.64
C MET A 308 -6.21 -3.57 37.51
N MET A 309 -6.68 -4.00 36.33
CA MET A 309 -8.07 -4.39 36.14
C MET A 309 -8.43 -5.62 36.95
N PHE A 310 -7.55 -6.63 37.00
CA PHE A 310 -7.74 -7.81 37.83
C PHE A 310 -7.86 -7.45 39.31
N GLN A 311 -6.91 -6.67 39.85
CA GLN A 311 -6.93 -6.20 41.23
C GLN A 311 -8.20 -5.39 41.55
N GLY A 312 -8.58 -4.45 40.67
CA GLY A 312 -9.76 -3.62 40.86
C GLY A 312 -11.05 -4.44 40.91
N LEU A 313 -11.23 -5.36 39.97
CA LEU A 313 -12.41 -6.25 39.93
C LEU A 313 -12.43 -7.22 41.12
N THR A 314 -11.28 -7.75 41.53
CA THR A 314 -11.18 -8.61 42.73
C THR A 314 -11.61 -7.83 43.98
N ILE A 315 -11.14 -6.60 44.17
CA ILE A 315 -11.54 -5.78 45.33
C ILE A 315 -13.06 -5.53 45.35
N ILE A 316 -13.67 -5.30 44.19
CA ILE A 316 -15.12 -5.09 44.09
C ILE A 316 -15.87 -6.39 44.41
N ALA A 317 -15.42 -7.52 43.86
CA ALA A 317 -16.04 -8.83 44.09
C ALA A 317 -15.99 -9.26 45.56
N PHE A 318 -14.88 -9.00 46.27
CA PHE A 318 -14.73 -9.32 47.69
C PHE A 318 -15.53 -8.43 48.66
N ASN A 319 -16.12 -7.32 48.18
CA ASN A 319 -16.96 -6.43 48.99
C ASN A 319 -18.44 -6.46 48.54
N ASP A 320 -18.88 -7.57 47.94
CA ASP A 320 -20.26 -7.79 47.47
C ASP A 320 -20.80 -6.67 46.55
N GLY A 321 -19.91 -6.02 45.77
CA GLY A 321 -20.28 -4.90 44.89
C GLY A 321 -20.65 -3.60 45.62
N SER A 322 -20.48 -3.51 46.95
CA SER A 322 -20.79 -2.32 47.73
C SER A 322 -19.70 -1.22 47.59
N PHE A 323 -20.10 -0.01 47.20
CA PHE A 323 -19.21 1.14 47.06
C PHE A 323 -19.07 1.94 48.37
N ASP A 324 -18.69 1.25 49.43
CA ASP A 324 -18.45 1.88 50.72
C ASP A 324 -17.12 2.65 50.75
N ARG A 325 -16.98 3.59 51.70
CA ARG A 325 -15.73 4.33 51.92
C ARG A 325 -14.52 3.40 52.15
N LYS A 326 -14.75 2.22 52.74
CA LYS A 326 -13.74 1.16 52.92
C LYS A 326 -13.35 0.53 51.58
N THR A 327 -14.32 0.21 50.72
CA THR A 327 -14.09 -0.29 49.35
C THR A 327 -13.33 0.74 48.52
N ILE A 328 -13.65 2.04 48.63
CA ILE A 328 -12.92 3.12 47.94
C ILE A 328 -11.46 3.18 48.41
N LEU A 329 -11.20 3.10 49.72
CA LEU A 329 -9.85 3.05 50.27
C LEU A 329 -9.06 1.82 49.77
N GLN A 330 -9.72 0.67 49.65
CA GLN A 330 -9.10 -0.52 49.09
C GLN A 330 -8.84 -0.38 47.58
N LEU A 331 -9.80 0.12 46.80
CA LEU A 331 -9.67 0.36 45.36
C LEU A 331 -8.53 1.33 45.04
N LEU A 332 -8.32 2.30 45.93
CA LEU A 332 -7.22 3.24 45.85
C LEU A 332 -5.82 2.58 45.94
N SER A 333 -5.71 1.30 46.33
CA SER A 333 -4.46 0.51 46.23
C SER A 333 -3.93 0.37 44.78
N LEU A 334 -4.77 0.61 43.78
CA LEU A 334 -4.37 0.63 42.37
C LEU A 334 -3.28 1.68 42.07
N GLY A 335 -3.22 2.77 42.84
CA GLY A 335 -2.17 3.79 42.73
C GLY A 335 -0.77 3.23 42.99
N PRO A 336 -0.51 2.66 44.19
CA PRO A 336 0.72 1.96 44.52
C PRO A 336 1.08 0.90 43.48
N THR A 337 0.12 0.04 43.08
CA THR A 337 0.37 -1.00 42.07
C THR A 337 0.88 -0.40 40.76
N TYR A 338 0.22 0.64 40.24
CA TYR A 338 0.64 1.30 39.01
C TYR A 338 2.08 1.83 39.09
N VAL A 339 2.43 2.50 40.19
CA VAL A 339 3.74 3.14 40.34
C VAL A 339 4.85 2.12 40.56
N VAL A 340 4.58 1.04 41.31
CA VAL A 340 5.51 -0.09 41.46
C VAL A 340 5.76 -0.77 40.11
N MET A 341 4.71 -0.99 39.32
CA MET A 341 4.88 -1.55 37.97
C MET A 341 5.67 -0.61 37.05
N LYS A 342 5.44 0.70 37.13
CA LYS A 342 6.23 1.71 36.40
C LYS A 342 7.69 1.76 36.85
N PHE A 343 7.97 1.50 38.11
CA PHE A 343 9.32 1.34 38.62
C PHE A 343 9.98 0.08 38.03
N ILE A 344 9.29 -1.08 38.02
CA ILE A 344 9.78 -2.31 37.40
C ILE A 344 10.07 -2.10 35.91
N GLU A 345 9.17 -1.43 35.18
CA GLU A 345 9.38 -1.05 33.78
C GLU A 345 10.68 -0.23 33.62
N SER A 346 10.89 0.77 34.47
CA SER A 346 12.08 1.62 34.42
C SER A 346 13.37 0.88 34.80
N LEU A 347 13.29 -0.12 35.68
CA LEU A 347 14.41 -1.01 35.99
C LEU A 347 14.75 -1.91 34.80
N LEU A 348 13.74 -2.45 34.12
CA LEU A 348 13.92 -3.24 32.90
C LEU A 348 14.48 -2.40 31.75
N ASP A 349 14.05 -1.13 31.60
CA ASP A 349 14.66 -0.17 30.66
C ASP A 349 16.19 -0.09 30.87
N ILE A 350 16.65 -0.04 32.13
CA ILE A 350 18.07 0.03 32.46
C ILE A 350 18.79 -1.28 32.14
N LEU A 351 18.23 -2.41 32.58
CA LEU A 351 18.83 -3.72 32.39
C LEU A 351 18.96 -4.08 30.90
N MET A 352 17.94 -3.77 30.10
CA MET A 352 17.94 -4.05 28.66
C MET A 352 18.83 -3.08 27.88
N MET A 353 19.02 -1.85 28.35
CA MET A 353 19.91 -0.88 27.70
C MET A 353 21.40 -1.07 28.06
N TYR A 354 21.73 -2.03 28.94
CA TYR A 354 23.09 -2.27 29.45
C TYR A 354 24.15 -2.40 28.34
N GLY A 355 23.84 -3.10 27.24
CA GLY A 355 24.73 -3.26 26.09
C GLY A 355 24.86 -2.04 25.17
N ALA A 356 23.90 -1.10 25.23
CA ALA A 356 23.78 0.05 24.34
C ALA A 356 24.23 1.38 24.97
N TYR A 357 24.44 1.46 26.29
CA TYR A 357 24.78 2.71 27.00
C TYR A 357 25.98 3.47 26.44
N SER A 358 27.02 2.77 25.96
CA SER A 358 28.21 3.44 25.43
C SER A 358 28.03 4.03 24.03
N LYS A 359 26.95 3.65 23.33
CA LYS A 359 26.71 3.96 21.90
C LYS A 359 25.40 4.72 21.65
N SER A 360 24.47 4.69 22.60
CA SER A 360 23.18 5.37 22.53
C SER A 360 23.30 6.89 22.65
N ARG A 361 22.25 7.61 22.23
CA ARG A 361 22.17 9.07 22.32
C ARG A 361 22.17 9.50 23.78
N GLY A 362 22.96 10.53 24.12
CA GLY A 362 22.99 11.08 25.49
C GLY A 362 21.61 11.45 26.03
N SER A 363 20.73 11.99 25.16
CA SER A 363 19.33 12.26 25.49
C SER A 363 18.56 11.01 25.95
N ALA A 364 18.68 9.88 25.22
CA ALA A 364 18.00 8.63 25.58
C ALA A 364 18.48 8.08 26.93
N ILE A 365 19.79 8.15 27.19
CA ILE A 365 20.40 7.73 28.46
C ILE A 365 19.91 8.60 29.62
N THR A 366 19.94 9.93 29.46
CA THR A 366 19.44 10.87 30.47
C THR A 366 17.96 10.67 30.77
N ARG A 367 17.16 10.33 29.75
CA ARG A 367 15.74 10.02 29.92
C ARG A 367 15.54 8.77 30.78
N VAL A 368 16.21 7.67 30.46
CA VAL A 368 16.07 6.42 31.21
C VAL A 368 16.50 6.61 32.68
N ALA A 369 17.63 7.29 32.91
CA ALA A 369 18.09 7.60 34.27
C ALA A 369 17.06 8.47 35.04
N TRP A 370 16.54 9.52 34.39
CA TRP A 370 15.54 10.38 35.02
C TRP A 370 14.23 9.66 35.30
N ARG A 371 13.74 8.83 34.37
CA ARG A 371 12.54 7.99 34.58
C ARG A 371 12.72 7.07 35.78
N PHE A 372 13.86 6.40 35.89
CA PHE A 372 14.16 5.54 37.03
C PHE A 372 14.13 6.30 38.35
N CYS A 373 14.83 7.45 38.44
CA CYS A 373 14.79 8.29 39.65
C CYS A 373 13.37 8.75 40.00
N TRP A 374 12.61 9.23 39.00
CA TRP A 374 11.24 9.70 39.18
C TRP A 374 10.32 8.60 39.72
N PHE A 375 10.32 7.41 39.10
CA PHE A 375 9.45 6.32 39.51
C PHE A 375 9.91 5.65 40.81
N THR A 376 11.20 5.71 41.16
CA THR A 376 11.69 5.29 42.47
C THR A 376 11.11 6.19 43.58
N VAL A 377 11.25 7.50 43.43
CA VAL A 377 10.72 8.48 44.41
C VAL A 377 9.20 8.38 44.48
N ALA A 378 8.52 8.32 43.33
CA ALA A 378 7.08 8.20 43.29
C ALA A 378 6.60 6.89 43.95
N SER A 379 7.28 5.76 43.73
CA SER A 379 6.92 4.47 44.32
C SER A 379 7.01 4.53 45.84
N VAL A 380 8.12 5.02 46.39
CA VAL A 380 8.29 5.16 47.84
C VAL A 380 7.25 6.12 48.43
N ALA A 381 7.06 7.30 47.82
CA ALA A 381 6.15 8.32 48.33
C ALA A 381 4.67 7.87 48.29
N ILE A 382 4.21 7.29 47.18
CA ILE A 382 2.81 6.88 47.00
C ILE A 382 2.50 5.64 47.85
N CYS A 383 3.42 4.67 47.95
CA CYS A 383 3.25 3.54 48.86
C CYS A 383 3.23 3.98 50.33
N TYR A 384 4.11 4.90 50.73
CA TYR A 384 4.12 5.44 52.09
C TYR A 384 2.81 6.16 52.42
N LEU A 385 2.35 7.05 51.54
CA LEU A 385 1.08 7.77 51.71
C LEU A 385 -0.11 6.82 51.78
N TYR A 386 -0.12 5.74 50.98
CA TYR A 386 -1.18 4.74 51.00
C TYR A 386 -1.18 3.93 52.30
N ILE A 387 -0.02 3.46 52.76
CA ILE A 387 0.09 2.72 54.03
C ILE A 387 -0.34 3.60 55.20
N LYS A 388 0.07 4.87 55.21
CA LYS A 388 -0.40 5.83 56.21
C LYS A 388 -1.90 6.09 56.15
N ALA A 389 -2.46 6.22 54.95
CA ALA A 389 -3.91 6.36 54.77
C ALA A 389 -4.70 5.12 55.24
N LEU A 390 -4.12 3.91 55.10
CA LEU A 390 -4.70 2.69 55.66
C LEU A 390 -4.65 2.64 57.20
N GLN A 391 -3.57 3.13 57.80
CA GLN A 391 -3.40 3.17 59.27
C GLN A 391 -4.28 4.24 59.93
N ASP A 392 -4.32 5.44 59.36
CA ASP A 392 -4.97 6.61 59.95
C ASP A 392 -6.49 6.70 59.59
N GLY A 393 -6.96 5.85 58.68
CA GLY A 393 -8.36 5.77 58.25
C GLY A 393 -8.80 6.87 57.28
N THR A 394 -10.05 6.79 56.79
CA THR A 394 -10.60 7.61 55.69
C THR A 394 -10.86 9.08 56.05
N GLU A 395 -10.88 9.43 57.34
CA GLU A 395 -11.12 10.81 57.82
C GLU A 395 -9.81 11.62 57.93
N SER A 396 -8.66 10.96 57.80
CA SER A 396 -7.33 11.54 58.01
C SER A 396 -6.93 12.57 56.94
N ALA A 397 -6.07 13.52 57.33
CA ALA A 397 -5.45 14.46 56.40
C ALA A 397 -4.57 13.73 55.36
N THR A 398 -3.92 12.64 55.76
CA THR A 398 -3.07 11.80 54.91
C THR A 398 -3.88 11.14 53.79
N PHE A 399 -5.08 10.63 54.07
CA PHE A 399 -6.01 10.13 53.05
C PHE A 399 -6.43 11.21 52.06
N LYS A 400 -6.80 12.41 52.52
CA LYS A 400 -7.19 13.53 51.64
C LYS A 400 -6.04 13.96 50.72
N ILE A 401 -4.83 14.07 51.26
CA ILE A 401 -3.61 14.38 50.49
C ILE A 401 -3.37 13.31 49.44
N TYR A 402 -3.46 12.04 49.81
CA TYR A 402 -3.25 10.92 48.91
C TYR A 402 -4.26 10.90 47.74
N VAL A 403 -5.56 11.07 48.04
CA VAL A 403 -6.62 11.16 47.03
C VAL A 403 -6.38 12.33 46.10
N PHE A 404 -6.01 13.50 46.63
CA PHE A 404 -5.67 14.67 45.82
C PHE A 404 -4.50 14.41 44.87
N VAL A 405 -3.40 13.83 45.37
CA VAL A 405 -2.20 13.52 44.57
C VAL A 405 -2.52 12.56 43.42
N ILE A 406 -3.24 11.47 43.70
CA ILE A 406 -3.63 10.51 42.67
C ILE A 406 -4.60 11.13 41.68
N SER A 407 -5.62 11.85 42.16
CA SER A 407 -6.62 12.48 41.29
C SER A 407 -5.98 13.52 40.37
N ALA A 408 -5.04 14.31 40.88
CA ALA A 408 -4.27 15.26 40.07
C ALA A 408 -3.41 14.55 39.02
N TYR A 409 -2.75 13.44 39.37
CA TYR A 409 -1.95 12.66 38.43
C TYR A 409 -2.81 12.02 37.33
N VAL A 410 -3.93 11.38 37.69
CA VAL A 410 -4.88 10.77 36.74
C VAL A 410 -5.49 11.85 35.84
N GLY A 411 -5.94 12.97 36.41
CA GLY A 411 -6.46 14.11 35.65
C GLY A 411 -5.45 14.64 34.64
N ALA A 412 -4.21 14.86 35.05
CA ALA A 412 -3.14 15.29 34.15
C ALA A 412 -2.88 14.27 33.02
N LYS A 413 -2.92 12.97 33.33
CA LYS A 413 -2.77 11.91 32.33
C LYS A 413 -3.93 11.86 31.33
N ILE A 414 -5.16 12.01 31.78
CA ILE A 414 -6.34 12.07 30.90
C ILE A 414 -6.24 13.28 29.98
N ILE A 415 -5.88 14.45 30.50
CA ILE A 415 -5.71 15.67 29.70
C ILE A 415 -4.62 15.47 28.64
N ILE A 416 -3.45 14.95 29.01
CA ILE A 416 -2.37 14.69 28.05
C ILE A 416 -2.83 13.67 27.00
N SER A 417 -3.47 12.58 27.40
CA SER A 417 -3.96 11.56 26.48
C SER A 417 -4.99 12.11 25.51
N LEU A 418 -5.94 12.92 25.96
CA LEU A 418 -6.94 13.55 25.09
C LEU A 418 -6.28 14.51 24.10
N LEU A 419 -5.33 15.32 24.56
CA LEU A 419 -4.57 16.24 23.70
C LEU A 419 -3.76 15.50 22.62
N THR A 420 -3.20 14.32 22.93
CA THR A 420 -2.38 13.55 22.00
C THR A 420 -3.14 12.54 21.14
N SER A 421 -4.33 12.09 21.57
CA SER A 421 -5.06 11.03 20.88
C SER A 421 -6.23 11.55 20.03
N VAL A 422 -6.80 12.72 20.35
CA VAL A 422 -7.96 13.26 19.62
C VAL A 422 -7.49 14.13 18.45
N PRO A 423 -7.76 13.77 17.17
CA PRO A 423 -7.29 14.51 16.00
C PRO A 423 -7.55 16.02 16.04
N CYS A 424 -8.73 16.44 16.52
CA CYS A 424 -9.10 17.85 16.65
C CYS A 424 -8.24 18.64 17.64
N CYS A 425 -7.60 17.97 18.61
CA CYS A 425 -6.77 18.58 19.65
C CYS A 425 -5.28 18.62 19.28
N HIS A 426 -4.87 18.06 18.14
CA HIS A 426 -3.46 18.00 17.75
C HIS A 426 -2.86 19.37 17.47
N GLY A 427 -3.62 20.28 16.85
CA GLY A 427 -3.19 21.67 16.66
C GLY A 427 -2.93 22.40 17.98
N LEU A 428 -3.71 22.09 19.03
CA LEU A 428 -3.48 22.60 20.38
C LEU A 428 -2.26 21.95 21.02
N ALA A 429 -2.07 20.64 20.85
CA ALA A 429 -0.89 19.93 21.35
C ALA A 429 0.42 20.45 20.73
N GLU A 430 0.42 20.80 19.44
CA GLU A 430 1.55 21.44 18.76
C GLU A 430 1.79 22.87 19.26
N ALA A 431 0.75 23.66 19.51
CA ALA A 431 0.88 24.97 20.12
C ALA A 431 1.47 24.89 21.55
N CYS A 432 0.99 23.93 22.35
CA CYS A 432 1.48 23.67 23.71
C CYS A 432 2.93 23.12 23.72
N TYR A 433 3.38 22.48 22.64
CA TYR A 433 4.77 21.98 22.51
C TYR A 433 5.83 23.11 22.49
N ARG A 434 5.41 24.36 22.24
CA ARG A 434 6.29 25.52 22.37
C ARG A 434 6.74 25.74 23.81
N TRP A 435 5.96 25.32 24.81
CA TRP A 435 6.32 25.47 26.23
C TRP A 435 7.34 24.41 26.66
N SER A 436 8.41 24.86 27.32
CA SER A 436 9.53 24.02 27.78
C SER A 436 9.08 22.90 28.72
N ALA A 437 8.12 23.17 29.61
CA ALA A 437 7.57 22.17 30.54
C ALA A 437 6.82 21.04 29.82
N VAL A 438 5.97 21.37 28.84
CA VAL A 438 5.23 20.37 28.06
C VAL A 438 6.17 19.54 27.21
N ARG A 439 7.23 20.17 26.66
CA ARG A 439 8.29 19.46 25.92
C ARG A 439 9.04 18.46 26.81
N LEU A 440 9.36 18.85 28.04
CA LEU A 440 10.01 17.97 29.01
C LEU A 440 9.10 16.79 29.41
N VAL A 441 7.82 17.05 29.68
CA VAL A 441 6.82 16.01 29.99
C VAL A 441 6.61 15.05 28.82
N LYS A 442 6.57 15.56 27.58
CA LYS A 442 6.47 14.74 26.38
C LYS A 442 7.73 13.91 26.15
N TRP A 443 8.91 14.50 26.28
CA TRP A 443 10.20 13.80 26.19
C TRP A 443 10.33 12.69 27.25
N MET A 444 9.78 12.92 28.43
CA MET A 444 9.67 11.92 29.49
C MET A 444 8.75 10.74 29.15
N HIS A 445 7.76 10.94 28.26
CA HIS A 445 6.77 9.93 27.91
C HIS A 445 7.08 9.21 26.60
N GLN A 446 7.69 9.89 25.62
CA GLN A 446 8.01 9.35 24.31
C GLN A 446 9.28 10.03 23.75
N GLU A 447 10.13 9.27 23.06
CA GLU A 447 11.25 9.87 22.33
C GLU A 447 10.77 10.67 21.12
N ASN A 448 11.52 11.72 20.79
CA ASN A 448 11.31 12.44 19.54
C ASN A 448 11.99 11.70 18.39
N ASN A 449 11.38 10.59 17.94
CA ASN A 449 11.81 9.89 16.74
C ASN A 449 11.29 10.60 15.48
N TYR A 450 12.01 10.44 14.38
CA TYR A 450 11.59 10.97 13.07
C TYR A 450 10.44 10.14 12.50
N VAL A 451 10.62 8.82 12.45
CA VAL A 451 9.61 7.87 11.97
C VAL A 451 8.40 7.83 12.89
N GLY A 452 7.20 7.83 12.32
CA GLY A 452 5.94 7.82 13.07
C GLY A 452 5.47 9.20 13.55
N ARG A 453 6.24 10.28 13.32
CA ARG A 453 5.84 11.64 13.70
C ARG A 453 4.72 12.13 12.78
N GLY A 454 3.61 12.58 13.38
CA GLY A 454 2.50 13.10 12.59
C GLY A 454 1.62 12.02 11.95
N MET A 455 1.92 10.74 12.19
CA MET A 455 1.08 9.62 11.77
C MET A 455 -0.13 9.53 12.70
N HIS A 456 -1.13 10.35 12.42
CA HIS A 456 -2.40 10.31 13.11
C HIS A 456 -3.40 9.57 12.24
N GLU A 457 -4.16 8.67 12.86
CA GLU A 457 -5.30 8.05 12.22
C GLU A 457 -6.41 9.09 12.03
N SER A 458 -7.25 8.88 11.01
CA SER A 458 -8.43 9.71 10.84
C SER A 458 -9.31 9.62 12.10
N PRO A 459 -10.01 10.69 12.52
CA PRO A 459 -10.85 10.64 13.72
C PRO A 459 -11.91 9.54 13.66
N LEU A 460 -12.43 9.24 12.47
CA LEU A 460 -13.40 8.16 12.28
C LEU A 460 -12.77 6.79 12.48
N ASP A 461 -11.57 6.56 11.97
CA ASP A 461 -10.89 5.27 12.13
C ASP A 461 -10.46 5.04 13.57
N TYR A 462 -10.00 6.10 14.25
CA TYR A 462 -9.72 6.06 15.68
C TYR A 462 -10.96 5.72 16.52
N ILE A 463 -12.11 6.35 16.23
CA ILE A 463 -13.38 6.05 16.93
C ILE A 463 -13.81 4.61 16.69
N LYS A 464 -13.69 4.08 15.46
CA LYS A 464 -13.99 2.68 15.16
C LYS A 464 -13.10 1.75 15.98
N TYR A 465 -11.78 2.01 15.99
CA TYR A 465 -10.81 1.24 16.74
C TYR A 465 -11.08 1.28 18.25
N ALA A 466 -11.33 2.46 18.81
CA ALA A 466 -11.66 2.62 20.23
C ALA A 466 -12.96 1.89 20.60
N THR A 467 -14.00 2.02 19.79
CA THR A 467 -15.29 1.33 20.00
C THR A 467 -15.11 -0.18 19.97
N PHE A 468 -14.34 -0.70 19.01
CA PHE A 468 -14.02 -2.12 18.90
C PHE A 468 -13.38 -2.66 20.19
N TRP A 469 -12.36 -1.96 20.71
CA TRP A 469 -11.71 -2.38 21.96
C TRP A 469 -12.58 -2.18 23.20
N ILE A 470 -13.39 -1.13 23.28
CA ILE A 470 -14.33 -0.93 24.39
C ILE A 470 -15.31 -2.10 24.49
N VAL A 471 -15.84 -2.58 23.36
CA VAL A 471 -16.76 -3.73 23.33
C VAL A 471 -16.06 -5.01 23.79
N ILE A 472 -14.85 -5.30 23.29
CA ILE A 472 -14.07 -6.49 23.68
C ILE A 472 -13.76 -6.45 25.17
N LEU A 473 -13.22 -5.33 25.65
CA LEU A 473 -12.82 -5.16 27.03
C LEU A 473 -14.03 -5.18 27.95
N GLY A 474 -15.14 -4.56 27.57
CA GLY A 474 -16.41 -4.63 28.29
C GLY A 474 -16.90 -6.06 28.46
N ALA A 475 -16.97 -6.84 27.37
CA ALA A 475 -17.38 -8.25 27.43
C ALA A 475 -16.44 -9.09 28.31
N LYS A 476 -15.13 -8.92 28.12
CA LYS A 476 -14.08 -9.61 28.89
C LYS A 476 -14.19 -9.32 30.40
N PHE A 477 -14.28 -8.05 30.78
CA PHE A 477 -14.27 -7.69 32.20
C PHE A 477 -15.59 -8.01 32.89
N SER A 478 -16.73 -7.93 32.20
CA SER A 478 -18.00 -8.44 32.72
C SER A 478 -17.90 -9.94 33.00
N PHE A 479 -17.37 -10.73 32.07
CA PHE A 479 -17.15 -12.17 32.27
C PHE A 479 -16.19 -12.46 33.43
N THR A 480 -15.08 -11.72 33.50
CA THR A 480 -14.09 -11.85 34.59
C THR A 480 -14.72 -11.57 35.96
N TYR A 481 -15.56 -10.54 36.04
CA TYR A 481 -16.23 -10.15 37.29
C TYR A 481 -17.14 -11.27 37.81
N PHE A 482 -17.99 -11.84 36.95
CA PHE A 482 -18.87 -12.97 37.33
C PHE A 482 -18.08 -14.20 37.79
N LEU A 483 -16.94 -14.50 37.15
CA LEU A 483 -16.08 -15.59 37.58
C LEU A 483 -15.43 -15.33 38.94
N GLN A 484 -15.00 -14.09 39.21
CA GLN A 484 -14.39 -13.72 40.49
C GLN A 484 -15.40 -13.76 41.65
N GLU A 485 -16.62 -13.25 41.43
CA GLU A 485 -17.71 -13.30 42.43
C GLU A 485 -18.05 -14.73 42.83
N SER A 486 -18.10 -15.65 41.87
CA SER A 486 -18.37 -17.08 42.10
C SER A 486 -17.31 -17.81 42.93
N LEU A 487 -16.15 -17.20 43.17
CA LEU A 487 -15.00 -17.79 43.85
C LEU A 487 -14.67 -17.12 45.19
N VAL A 488 -15.48 -16.15 45.63
CA VAL A 488 -15.37 -15.57 46.96
C VAL A 488 -15.96 -16.58 47.95
N PHE A 489 -15.07 -17.35 48.59
CA PHE A 489 -15.45 -18.29 49.66
C PHE A 489 -15.09 -17.71 51.03
N GLU A 490 -16.09 -17.49 51.89
CA GLU A 490 -15.86 -17.21 53.30
C GLU A 490 -15.73 -18.52 54.10
N GLY A 491 -14.57 -18.71 54.75
CA GLY A 491 -14.38 -19.78 55.74
C GLY A 491 -14.21 -21.20 55.19
N LEU A 492 -13.15 -21.47 54.44
CA LEU A 492 -12.78 -22.83 54.03
C LEU A 492 -12.13 -23.60 55.20
N GLN A 493 -12.87 -24.50 55.85
CA GLN A 493 -12.26 -25.56 56.68
C GLN A 493 -11.76 -26.69 55.77
N TYR A 494 -10.44 -26.74 55.55
CA TYR A 494 -9.81 -27.69 54.64
C TYR A 494 -9.21 -28.88 55.42
N ALA A 495 -9.56 -30.11 55.03
CA ALA A 495 -9.16 -31.35 55.71
C ALA A 495 -8.06 -32.14 54.96
N TRP A 496 -7.18 -31.45 54.23
CA TRP A 496 -6.14 -32.07 53.39
C TRP A 496 -4.77 -32.06 54.07
N HIS A 497 -3.85 -32.93 53.63
CA HIS A 497 -2.57 -33.20 54.31
C HIS A 497 -1.73 -31.93 54.63
N ASP A 498 -1.14 -31.91 55.83
CA ASP A 498 -0.42 -30.78 56.46
C ASP A 498 0.68 -30.13 55.61
N PHE A 499 1.19 -30.82 54.59
CA PHE A 499 2.25 -30.33 53.71
C PHE A 499 1.82 -29.14 52.84
N VAL A 500 0.52 -29.02 52.51
CA VAL A 500 0.00 -27.99 51.60
C VAL A 500 -0.76 -26.87 52.35
N SER A 501 -1.34 -27.17 53.52
CA SER A 501 -2.35 -26.32 54.17
C SER A 501 -1.86 -25.65 55.47
N LYS A 502 -1.51 -26.41 56.50
CA LYS A 502 -1.38 -25.88 57.87
C LYS A 502 -0.13 -25.05 58.14
N ASN A 503 1.03 -25.46 57.63
CA ASN A 503 2.30 -24.76 57.90
C ASN A 503 2.58 -23.56 56.98
N ASN A 504 1.80 -23.37 55.91
CA ASN A 504 1.99 -22.29 54.93
C ASN A 504 0.75 -21.37 54.81
N HIS A 505 -0.05 -21.24 55.87
CA HIS A 505 -1.25 -20.40 55.91
C HIS A 505 -2.21 -20.61 54.72
N ASN A 506 -2.36 -21.86 54.24
CA ASN A 506 -3.18 -22.21 53.06
C ASN A 506 -2.78 -21.53 51.73
N ALA A 507 -1.60 -20.92 51.62
CA ALA A 507 -1.20 -20.12 50.46
C ALA A 507 -1.15 -20.93 49.14
N LEU A 508 -0.66 -22.17 49.18
CA LEU A 508 -0.60 -23.05 48.00
C LEU A 508 -1.99 -23.48 47.54
N THR A 509 -2.92 -23.70 48.47
CA THR A 509 -4.32 -24.02 48.16
C THR A 509 -5.00 -22.84 47.47
N ILE A 510 -4.83 -21.62 48.00
CA ILE A 510 -5.32 -20.39 47.39
C ILE A 510 -4.72 -20.23 45.99
N LEU A 511 -3.41 -20.41 45.85
CA LEU A 511 -2.75 -20.35 44.53
C LEU A 511 -3.33 -21.38 43.55
N SER A 512 -3.57 -22.62 43.98
CA SER A 512 -4.13 -23.67 43.11
C SER A 512 -5.58 -23.40 42.68
N LEU A 513 -6.38 -22.73 43.52
CA LEU A 513 -7.75 -22.31 43.20
C LEU A 513 -7.75 -21.11 42.24
N TRP A 514 -6.84 -20.16 42.43
CA TRP A 514 -6.78 -18.94 41.64
C TRP A 514 -5.95 -19.05 40.35
N ALA A 515 -5.03 -20.01 40.24
CA ALA A 515 -4.18 -20.18 39.05
C ALA A 515 -4.98 -20.46 37.75
N PRO A 516 -6.01 -21.32 37.74
CA PRO A 516 -6.88 -21.50 36.57
C PRO A 516 -7.61 -20.20 36.18
N VAL A 517 -8.10 -19.44 37.17
CA VAL A 517 -8.79 -18.16 36.97
C VAL A 517 -7.87 -17.14 36.32
N LEU A 518 -6.64 -17.03 36.81
CA LEU A 518 -5.64 -16.14 36.23
C LEU A 518 -5.29 -16.56 34.79
N SER A 519 -5.23 -17.86 34.51
CA SER A 519 -4.94 -18.38 33.18
C SER A 519 -6.06 -18.07 32.18
N ILE A 520 -7.32 -18.30 32.58
CA ILE A 520 -8.52 -17.94 31.80
C ILE A 520 -8.55 -16.42 31.59
N TYR A 521 -8.33 -15.65 32.65
CA TYR A 521 -8.28 -14.19 32.56
C TYR A 521 -7.27 -13.67 31.51
N LEU A 522 -6.10 -14.30 31.37
CA LEU A 522 -5.13 -13.92 30.34
C LEU A 522 -5.57 -14.36 28.92
N LEU A 523 -6.17 -15.55 28.80
CA LEU A 523 -6.60 -16.14 27.52
C LEU A 523 -7.87 -15.49 26.94
N ASP A 524 -8.79 -15.04 27.78
CA ASP A 524 -10.12 -14.55 27.38
C ASP A 524 -10.08 -13.39 26.39
N ILE A 525 -9.08 -12.50 26.47
CA ILE A 525 -8.95 -11.40 25.49
C ILE A 525 -8.86 -11.94 24.08
N HIS A 526 -8.10 -13.03 23.90
CA HIS A 526 -7.93 -13.63 22.58
C HIS A 526 -9.24 -14.24 22.08
N VAL A 527 -10.03 -14.85 22.96
CA VAL A 527 -11.34 -15.42 22.62
C VAL A 527 -12.31 -14.33 22.18
N PHE A 528 -12.53 -13.30 23.00
CA PHE A 528 -13.43 -12.19 22.66
C PHE A 528 -12.97 -11.41 21.43
N TYR A 529 -11.65 -11.23 21.28
CA TYR A 529 -11.07 -10.63 20.08
C TYR A 529 -11.36 -11.46 18.83
N THR A 530 -11.15 -12.77 18.89
CA THR A 530 -11.37 -13.67 17.73
C THR A 530 -12.84 -13.66 17.30
N VAL A 531 -13.76 -13.75 18.25
CA VAL A 531 -15.20 -13.70 17.97
C VAL A 531 -15.61 -12.36 17.37
N LEU A 532 -15.23 -11.24 17.99
CA LEU A 532 -15.63 -9.92 17.50
C LEU A 532 -14.94 -9.57 16.18
N SER A 533 -13.67 -9.97 16.00
CA SER A 533 -12.95 -9.80 14.74
C SER A 533 -13.59 -10.60 13.61
N ALA A 534 -14.10 -11.80 13.88
CA ALA A 534 -14.83 -12.59 12.89
C ALA A 534 -16.15 -11.91 12.50
N ILE A 535 -16.91 -11.40 13.48
CA ILE A 535 -18.17 -10.66 13.24
C ILE A 535 -17.88 -9.38 12.43
N TYR A 536 -16.90 -8.59 12.86
CA TYR A 536 -16.56 -7.33 12.19
C TYR A 536 -15.99 -7.57 10.79
N GLY A 537 -15.13 -8.58 10.63
CA GLY A 537 -14.61 -9.00 9.33
C GLY A 537 -15.71 -9.48 8.38
N PHE A 538 -16.71 -10.22 8.89
CA PHE A 538 -17.88 -10.61 8.12
C PHE A 538 -18.71 -9.39 7.69
N LEU A 539 -18.97 -8.43 8.58
CA LEU A 539 -19.72 -7.22 8.26
C LEU A 539 -18.98 -6.35 7.22
N LEU A 540 -17.66 -6.21 7.34
CA LEU A 540 -16.84 -5.51 6.35
C LEU A 540 -16.84 -6.23 5.00
N GLY A 541 -16.66 -7.55 5.00
CA GLY A 541 -16.74 -8.36 3.78
C GLY A 541 -18.09 -8.22 3.09
N ALA A 542 -19.19 -8.26 3.85
CA ALA A 542 -20.54 -8.03 3.32
C ALA A 542 -20.73 -6.61 2.76
N ARG A 543 -20.20 -5.58 3.44
CA ARG A 543 -20.27 -4.18 2.98
C ARG A 543 -19.50 -3.97 1.68
N ASP A 544 -18.29 -4.51 1.62
CA ASP A 544 -17.39 -4.37 0.46
C ASP A 544 -17.72 -5.39 -0.63
N ARG A 545 -18.78 -6.20 -0.43
CA ARG A 545 -19.25 -7.27 -1.32
C ARG A 545 -18.15 -8.27 -1.69
N LEU A 546 -17.18 -8.43 -0.80
CA LEU A 546 -16.11 -9.41 -0.91
C LEU A 546 -16.73 -10.79 -0.73
N GLY A 547 -16.67 -11.60 -1.77
CA GLY A 547 -17.44 -12.84 -1.85
C GLY A 547 -18.90 -12.66 -2.29
N GLU A 548 -19.23 -11.61 -3.07
CA GLU A 548 -20.45 -11.62 -3.89
C GLU A 548 -20.29 -12.58 -5.09
N ILE A 549 -19.06 -12.78 -5.55
CA ILE A 549 -18.69 -13.73 -6.61
C ILE A 549 -17.97 -14.93 -5.99
N ASN A 550 -18.75 -15.96 -5.65
CA ASN A 550 -18.24 -17.16 -4.95
C ASN A 550 -18.15 -18.39 -5.84
N ASN A 551 -18.73 -18.31 -7.03
CA ASN A 551 -18.84 -19.42 -7.97
C ASN A 551 -18.73 -18.91 -9.41
N VAL A 552 -18.43 -19.83 -10.32
CA VAL A 552 -18.35 -19.57 -11.75
C VAL A 552 -19.68 -19.02 -12.29
N GLU A 553 -20.80 -19.47 -11.74
CA GLU A 553 -22.14 -18.96 -12.10
C GLU A 553 -22.30 -17.46 -11.80
N ALA A 554 -21.78 -16.97 -10.67
CA ALA A 554 -21.76 -15.55 -10.36
C ALA A 554 -20.82 -14.80 -11.30
N VAL A 555 -19.65 -15.36 -11.62
CA VAL A 555 -18.75 -14.75 -12.63
C VAL A 555 -19.49 -14.56 -13.94
N HIS A 556 -20.19 -15.60 -14.41
CA HIS A 556 -21.00 -15.53 -15.63
C HIS A 556 -22.05 -14.43 -15.50
N ARG A 557 -22.86 -14.43 -14.44
CA ARG A 557 -23.93 -13.43 -14.23
C ARG A 557 -23.44 -11.99 -14.15
N PHE A 558 -22.24 -11.76 -13.60
CA PHE A 558 -21.70 -10.41 -13.42
C PHE A 558 -20.81 -9.96 -14.58
N PHE A 559 -20.38 -10.86 -15.46
CA PHE A 559 -19.45 -10.55 -16.56
C PHE A 559 -20.01 -9.46 -17.49
N GLU A 560 -21.32 -9.45 -17.74
CA GLU A 560 -21.97 -8.41 -18.54
C GLU A 560 -21.78 -6.99 -17.97
N LYS A 561 -21.66 -6.85 -16.65
CA LYS A 561 -21.47 -5.55 -15.99
C LYS A 561 -20.02 -5.07 -16.03
N PHE A 562 -19.06 -5.95 -16.32
CA PHE A 562 -17.62 -5.61 -16.24
C PHE A 562 -17.22 -4.47 -17.17
N PRO A 563 -17.62 -4.44 -18.46
CA PRO A 563 -17.28 -3.32 -19.35
C PRO A 563 -17.78 -1.98 -18.81
N ARG A 564 -19.01 -1.94 -18.29
CA ARG A 564 -19.63 -0.73 -17.76
C ARG A 564 -18.94 -0.23 -16.50
N GLU A 565 -18.64 -1.13 -15.55
CA GLU A 565 -17.92 -0.82 -14.31
C GLU A 565 -16.48 -0.39 -14.58
N PHE A 566 -15.79 -1.06 -15.51
CA PHE A 566 -14.45 -0.69 -15.96
C PHE A 566 -14.43 0.75 -16.48
N MET A 567 -15.36 1.08 -17.39
CA MET A 567 -15.45 2.43 -17.95
C MET A 567 -15.91 3.48 -16.93
N HIS A 568 -16.68 3.10 -15.90
CA HIS A 568 -17.06 3.99 -14.80
C HIS A 568 -15.89 4.33 -13.87
N ARG A 569 -14.98 3.38 -13.62
CA ARG A 569 -13.77 3.59 -12.81
C ARG A 569 -12.62 4.23 -13.59
N LEU A 570 -12.73 4.32 -14.91
CA LEU A 570 -11.76 5.01 -15.74
C LEU A 570 -11.83 6.53 -15.45
N HIS A 571 -10.71 7.10 -15.00
CA HIS A 571 -10.64 8.51 -14.63
C HIS A 571 -10.63 9.46 -15.85
N VAL A 572 -10.42 8.90 -17.05
CA VAL A 572 -10.35 9.66 -18.30
C VAL A 572 -11.75 9.89 -18.85
N ALA A 573 -12.11 11.16 -19.06
CA ALA A 573 -13.39 11.53 -19.65
C ALA A 573 -13.44 11.18 -21.15
N VAL A 574 -14.23 10.16 -21.50
CA VAL A 574 -14.47 9.75 -22.89
C VAL A 574 -15.70 10.50 -23.45
N PRO A 575 -15.55 11.48 -24.36
CA PRO A 575 -16.65 12.34 -24.81
C PRO A 575 -17.78 11.55 -25.48
N LYS A 576 -17.43 10.56 -26.32
CA LYS A 576 -18.40 9.69 -27.00
C LYS A 576 -19.29 8.92 -26.00
N ARG A 577 -18.72 8.45 -24.89
CA ARG A 577 -19.49 7.78 -23.82
C ARG A 577 -20.46 8.72 -23.13
N LYS A 578 -20.03 9.96 -22.83
CA LYS A 578 -20.91 10.98 -22.24
C LYS A 578 -22.07 11.33 -23.16
N GLN A 579 -21.81 11.44 -24.46
CA GLN A 579 -22.84 11.68 -25.46
C GLN A 579 -23.85 10.53 -25.52
N LEU A 580 -23.39 9.28 -25.54
CA LEU A 580 -24.26 8.09 -25.54
C LEU A 580 -25.09 7.96 -24.26
N LEU A 581 -24.51 8.30 -23.11
CA LEU A 581 -25.23 8.38 -21.84
C LEU A 581 -26.35 9.45 -21.88
N SER A 582 -26.11 10.58 -22.56
CA SER A 582 -27.11 11.64 -22.70
C SER A 582 -28.17 11.38 -23.78
N SER A 583 -27.87 10.55 -24.79
CA SER A 583 -28.81 10.21 -25.86
C SER A 583 -29.78 9.09 -25.49
N GLY A 584 -29.50 8.32 -24.43
CA GLY A 584 -30.35 7.20 -23.99
C GLY A 584 -30.24 5.95 -24.87
N GLN A 585 -29.21 5.86 -25.72
CA GLN A 585 -28.97 4.69 -26.59
C GLN A 585 -28.22 3.60 -25.83
N GLU A 586 -28.91 2.82 -25.00
CA GLU A 586 -28.31 1.80 -24.12
C GLU A 586 -27.53 0.72 -24.89
N THR A 587 -28.06 0.19 -25.99
CA THR A 587 -27.39 -0.86 -26.77
C THR A 587 -26.09 -0.39 -27.44
N GLU A 588 -26.07 0.83 -27.95
CA GLU A 588 -24.84 1.43 -28.52
C GLU A 588 -23.83 1.77 -27.43
N LEU A 589 -24.30 2.15 -26.24
CA LEU A 589 -23.47 2.40 -25.07
C LEU A 589 -22.80 1.12 -24.57
N ASP A 590 -23.56 0.04 -24.39
CA ASP A 590 -23.03 -1.25 -23.92
C ASP A 590 -22.01 -1.81 -24.90
N LYS A 591 -22.28 -1.69 -26.20
CA LYS A 591 -21.33 -2.08 -27.24
C LYS A 591 -20.09 -1.19 -27.25
N PHE A 592 -20.25 0.11 -27.04
CA PHE A 592 -19.11 1.02 -26.93
C PHE A 592 -18.23 0.66 -25.73
N ASP A 593 -18.82 0.43 -24.56
CA ASP A 593 -18.10 0.05 -23.34
C ASP A 593 -17.41 -1.31 -23.52
N ALA A 594 -18.08 -2.30 -24.12
CA ALA A 594 -17.52 -3.62 -24.46
C ALA A 594 -16.34 -3.53 -25.44
N SER A 595 -16.44 -2.69 -26.48
CA SER A 595 -15.34 -2.50 -27.45
C SER A 595 -14.09 -1.92 -26.79
N ARG A 596 -14.25 -1.05 -25.78
CA ARG A 596 -13.15 -0.47 -25.02
C ARG A 596 -12.57 -1.42 -23.98
N PHE A 597 -13.39 -2.30 -23.43
CA PHE A 597 -12.96 -3.32 -22.47
C PHE A 597 -12.24 -4.50 -23.13
N SER A 598 -12.67 -4.92 -24.32
CA SER A 598 -12.16 -6.13 -24.99
C SER A 598 -10.64 -6.21 -25.13
N PRO A 599 -9.87 -5.15 -25.46
CA PRO A 599 -8.43 -5.25 -25.60
C PRO A 599 -7.74 -5.54 -24.26
N PHE A 600 -8.23 -4.95 -23.17
CA PHE A 600 -7.70 -5.17 -21.83
C PHE A 600 -7.96 -6.60 -21.35
N TRP A 601 -9.20 -7.08 -21.51
CA TRP A 601 -9.54 -8.46 -21.21
C TRP A 601 -8.68 -9.44 -22.01
N ASN A 602 -8.55 -9.21 -23.33
CA ASN A 602 -7.77 -10.08 -24.19
C ASN A 602 -6.27 -10.05 -23.89
N GLU A 603 -5.74 -8.95 -23.36
CA GLU A 603 -4.36 -8.88 -22.87
C GLU A 603 -4.16 -9.74 -21.62
N ILE A 604 -5.09 -9.67 -20.67
CA ILE A 604 -5.07 -10.51 -19.46
C ILE A 604 -5.08 -11.98 -19.85
N VAL A 605 -5.98 -12.39 -20.76
CA VAL A 605 -6.06 -13.79 -21.21
C VAL A 605 -4.78 -14.20 -21.96
N ARG A 606 -4.19 -13.31 -22.76
CA ARG A 606 -2.91 -13.59 -23.43
C ARG A 606 -1.76 -13.74 -22.44
N ASN A 607 -1.68 -12.90 -21.42
CA ASN A 607 -0.68 -13.05 -20.34
C ASN A 607 -0.87 -14.37 -19.59
N LEU A 608 -2.11 -14.77 -19.29
CA LEU A 608 -2.38 -16.09 -18.70
C LEU A 608 -1.86 -17.22 -19.58
N ARG A 609 -1.92 -17.07 -20.91
CA ARG A 609 -1.35 -18.04 -21.83
C ARG A 609 0.18 -17.99 -21.84
N GLU A 610 0.78 -16.81 -21.86
CA GLU A 610 2.24 -16.62 -21.84
C GLU A 610 2.88 -17.14 -20.55
N GLU A 611 2.17 -17.06 -19.43
CA GLU A 611 2.57 -17.62 -18.13
C GLU A 611 2.14 -19.11 -17.96
N ASP A 612 1.69 -19.77 -19.03
CA ASP A 612 1.28 -21.18 -19.08
C ASP A 612 0.14 -21.58 -18.10
N TYR A 613 -0.73 -20.65 -17.70
CA TYR A 613 -1.90 -20.95 -16.85
C TYR A 613 -3.08 -21.57 -17.62
N ILE A 614 -3.18 -21.32 -18.93
CA ILE A 614 -4.23 -21.84 -19.80
C ILE A 614 -3.66 -22.41 -21.09
N ASN A 615 -4.38 -23.31 -21.76
CA ASN A 615 -4.00 -23.84 -23.06
C ASN A 615 -4.52 -22.97 -24.24
N ASN A 616 -4.09 -23.28 -25.47
CA ASN A 616 -4.50 -22.54 -26.66
C ASN A 616 -6.01 -22.61 -26.95
N PHE A 617 -6.66 -23.72 -26.60
CA PHE A 617 -8.09 -23.89 -26.79
C PHE A 617 -8.89 -23.03 -25.80
N GLU A 618 -8.47 -22.99 -24.54
CA GLU A 618 -9.04 -22.13 -23.50
C GLU A 618 -8.84 -20.65 -23.81
N LEU A 619 -7.67 -20.27 -24.35
CA LEU A 619 -7.43 -18.93 -24.88
C LEU A 619 -8.50 -18.54 -25.90
N GLU A 620 -8.75 -19.36 -26.92
CA GLU A 620 -9.76 -19.07 -27.95
C GLU A 620 -11.17 -18.92 -27.38
N LEU A 621 -11.54 -19.72 -26.37
CA LEU A 621 -12.83 -19.64 -25.71
C LEU A 621 -13.03 -18.36 -24.87
N LEU A 622 -11.95 -17.90 -24.23
CA LEU A 622 -11.96 -16.76 -23.32
C LEU A 622 -11.82 -15.42 -24.05
N LEU A 623 -11.28 -15.39 -25.28
CA LEU A 623 -11.08 -14.15 -26.03
C LEU A 623 -12.41 -13.45 -26.38
N MET A 624 -12.52 -12.20 -25.96
CA MET A 624 -13.62 -11.32 -26.30
C MET A 624 -13.44 -10.76 -27.72
N PRO A 625 -14.47 -10.77 -28.56
CA PRO A 625 -14.44 -10.07 -29.85
C PRO A 625 -14.13 -8.59 -29.69
N LYS A 626 -13.54 -7.99 -30.72
CA LYS A 626 -13.23 -6.55 -30.75
C LYS A 626 -14.48 -5.66 -30.64
N ASN A 627 -15.65 -6.21 -30.95
CA ASN A 627 -16.92 -5.48 -30.89
C ASN A 627 -16.92 -4.20 -31.76
N ASP A 628 -16.28 -4.28 -32.93
CA ASP A 628 -16.09 -3.14 -33.82
C ASP A 628 -17.45 -2.56 -34.29
N ALA A 629 -17.52 -1.23 -34.39
CA ALA A 629 -18.70 -0.52 -34.87
C ALA A 629 -18.94 -0.86 -36.36
N GLY A 630 -20.09 -1.48 -36.68
CA GLY A 630 -20.54 -1.73 -38.05
C GLY A 630 -20.66 -3.21 -38.47
N VAL A 631 -20.11 -4.17 -37.73
CA VAL A 631 -20.22 -5.60 -38.09
C VAL A 631 -21.57 -6.19 -37.64
N LEU A 632 -21.88 -6.07 -36.35
CA LEU A 632 -23.17 -6.50 -35.76
C LEU A 632 -23.70 -5.39 -34.85
N PRO A 633 -25.01 -5.19 -34.71
CA PRO A 633 -25.56 -4.13 -33.84
C PRO A 633 -25.49 -4.46 -32.34
N ILE A 634 -25.07 -5.67 -31.97
CA ILE A 634 -25.08 -6.17 -30.59
C ILE A 634 -23.66 -6.34 -30.01
N VAL A 635 -23.59 -6.52 -28.70
CA VAL A 635 -22.37 -6.96 -28.00
C VAL A 635 -22.14 -8.44 -28.30
N GLN A 636 -20.92 -8.76 -28.71
CA GLN A 636 -20.43 -10.11 -28.92
C GLN A 636 -19.61 -10.52 -27.70
N TRP A 637 -20.04 -11.59 -27.05
CA TRP A 637 -19.42 -12.10 -25.83
C TRP A 637 -18.40 -13.22 -26.14
N PRO A 638 -17.46 -13.49 -25.23
CA PRO A 638 -16.61 -14.69 -25.30
C PRO A 638 -17.41 -15.99 -25.44
N LEU A 639 -16.83 -16.99 -26.12
CA LEU A 639 -17.52 -18.25 -26.40
C LEU A 639 -17.86 -19.04 -25.14
N PHE A 640 -17.05 -18.95 -24.09
CA PHE A 640 -17.32 -19.68 -22.84
C PHE A 640 -18.66 -19.28 -22.19
N LEU A 641 -19.17 -18.07 -22.45
CA LEU A 641 -20.49 -17.61 -21.95
C LEU A 641 -21.65 -18.08 -22.85
N LEU A 642 -21.37 -18.26 -24.14
CA LEU A 642 -22.37 -18.58 -25.17
C LEU A 642 -22.45 -20.09 -25.47
N ALA A 643 -21.48 -20.88 -25.00
CA ALA A 643 -21.38 -22.30 -25.26
C ALA A 643 -22.69 -23.03 -24.90
N SER A 644 -23.16 -23.89 -25.82
CA SER A 644 -24.38 -24.68 -25.70
C SER A 644 -25.72 -23.91 -25.63
N LYS A 645 -25.70 -22.56 -25.57
CA LYS A 645 -26.92 -21.76 -25.44
C LYS A 645 -27.81 -21.79 -26.68
N VAL A 646 -27.22 -21.80 -27.88
CA VAL A 646 -27.97 -21.90 -29.15
C VAL A 646 -28.69 -23.25 -29.26
N PHE A 647 -28.06 -24.34 -28.83
CA PHE A 647 -28.66 -25.66 -28.85
C PHE A 647 -29.82 -25.77 -27.85
N LEU A 648 -29.67 -25.19 -26.66
CA LEU A 648 -30.74 -25.11 -25.67
C LEU A 648 -31.92 -24.26 -26.17
N ALA A 649 -31.65 -23.11 -26.78
CA ALA A 649 -32.69 -22.26 -27.38
C ALA A 649 -33.45 -22.99 -28.49
N LYS A 650 -32.75 -23.83 -29.27
CA LYS A 650 -33.34 -24.68 -30.30
C LYS A 650 -34.26 -25.75 -29.70
N GLU A 651 -33.88 -26.42 -28.61
CA GLU A 651 -34.76 -27.35 -27.90
C GLU A 651 -36.02 -26.65 -27.36
N ILE A 652 -35.86 -25.47 -26.75
CA ILE A 652 -36.98 -24.65 -26.29
C ILE A 652 -37.92 -24.28 -27.45
N ALA A 653 -37.39 -23.94 -28.61
CA ALA A 653 -38.17 -23.61 -29.79
C ALA A 653 -38.89 -24.82 -30.42
N GLU A 654 -38.34 -26.04 -30.30
CA GLU A 654 -38.99 -27.27 -30.77
C GLU A 654 -40.19 -27.67 -29.89
N ASP A 655 -40.08 -27.46 -28.58
CA ASP A 655 -41.08 -27.84 -27.59
C ASP A 655 -42.16 -26.77 -27.38
N CYS A 656 -41.90 -25.51 -27.78
CA CYS A 656 -42.84 -24.42 -27.59
C CYS A 656 -44.02 -24.49 -28.57
N LYS A 657 -45.24 -24.54 -28.01
CA LYS A 657 -46.52 -24.42 -28.74
C LYS A 657 -47.28 -23.13 -28.41
N ASP A 658 -46.70 -22.30 -27.53
CA ASP A 658 -47.28 -21.07 -26.99
C ASP A 658 -46.92 -19.86 -27.86
N SER A 659 -47.51 -18.68 -27.68
CA SER A 659 -47.27 -17.51 -28.56
C SER A 659 -45.79 -17.10 -28.71
N GLN A 660 -45.49 -16.33 -29.78
CA GLN A 660 -44.14 -15.77 -30.02
C GLN A 660 -43.57 -15.02 -28.81
N GLU A 661 -44.41 -14.31 -28.05
CA GLU A 661 -44.00 -13.54 -26.87
C GLU A 661 -43.53 -14.47 -25.74
N GLU A 662 -44.23 -15.58 -25.51
CA GLU A 662 -43.86 -16.58 -24.51
C GLU A 662 -42.58 -17.32 -24.89
N LEU A 663 -42.40 -17.65 -26.17
CA LEU A 663 -41.16 -18.23 -26.67
C LEU A 663 -39.97 -17.28 -26.44
N TRP A 664 -40.14 -16.00 -26.80
CA TRP A 664 -39.10 -15.00 -26.61
C TRP A 664 -38.81 -14.73 -25.13
N LEU A 665 -39.84 -14.74 -24.27
CA LEU A 665 -39.68 -14.61 -22.82
C LEU A 665 -38.86 -15.76 -22.23
N ARG A 666 -39.09 -17.00 -22.68
CA ARG A 666 -38.30 -18.17 -22.26
C ARG A 666 -36.84 -18.08 -22.70
N ILE A 667 -36.60 -17.60 -23.92
CA ILE A 667 -35.24 -17.38 -24.45
C ILE A 667 -34.55 -16.24 -23.69
N SER A 668 -35.28 -15.17 -23.38
CA SER A 668 -34.74 -13.97 -22.70
C SER A 668 -34.56 -14.14 -21.20
N LYS A 669 -34.94 -15.29 -20.63
CA LYS A 669 -34.70 -15.61 -19.21
C LYS A 669 -33.21 -15.74 -18.90
N ASP A 670 -32.41 -16.15 -19.88
CA ASP A 670 -30.96 -16.17 -19.83
C ASP A 670 -30.42 -15.15 -20.84
N GLU A 671 -29.84 -14.07 -20.33
CA GLU A 671 -29.32 -12.95 -21.12
C GLU A 671 -28.31 -13.44 -22.18
N TYR A 672 -27.43 -14.39 -21.82
CA TYR A 672 -26.47 -14.96 -22.77
C TYR A 672 -27.11 -15.86 -23.82
N MET A 673 -28.24 -16.50 -23.51
CA MET A 673 -28.99 -17.27 -24.51
C MET A 673 -29.66 -16.35 -25.52
N GLN A 674 -30.21 -15.22 -25.08
CA GLN A 674 -30.69 -14.18 -25.98
C GLN A 674 -29.57 -13.65 -26.87
N TYR A 675 -28.42 -13.26 -26.29
CA TYR A 675 -27.27 -12.80 -27.06
C TYR A 675 -26.80 -13.84 -28.08
N ALA A 676 -26.70 -15.12 -27.68
CA ALA A 676 -26.27 -16.20 -28.57
C ALA A 676 -27.22 -16.39 -29.77
N VAL A 677 -28.54 -16.35 -29.55
CA VAL A 677 -29.54 -16.51 -30.63
C VAL A 677 -29.49 -15.32 -31.59
N VAL A 678 -29.43 -14.09 -31.07
CA VAL A 678 -29.38 -12.87 -31.88
C VAL A 678 -28.06 -12.78 -32.65
N GLU A 679 -26.94 -13.08 -32.00
CA GLU A 679 -25.61 -13.13 -32.63
C GLU A 679 -25.58 -14.16 -33.74
N CYS A 680 -26.08 -15.38 -33.49
CA CYS A 680 -26.13 -16.44 -34.48
C CYS A 680 -26.97 -16.05 -35.70
N PHE A 681 -28.17 -15.49 -35.48
CA PHE A 681 -29.07 -15.06 -36.55
C PHE A 681 -28.42 -14.02 -37.48
N HIS A 682 -27.81 -12.98 -36.91
CA HIS A 682 -27.14 -11.95 -37.70
C HIS A 682 -25.82 -12.44 -38.31
N SER A 683 -25.03 -13.23 -37.58
CA SER A 683 -23.76 -13.76 -38.09
C SER A 683 -23.97 -14.65 -39.31
N ILE A 684 -24.95 -15.56 -39.26
CA ILE A 684 -25.29 -16.42 -40.41
C ILE A 684 -25.76 -15.56 -41.59
N TYR A 685 -26.55 -14.52 -41.37
CA TYR A 685 -26.97 -13.61 -42.43
C TYR A 685 -25.77 -12.96 -43.11
N HIS A 686 -24.83 -12.42 -42.33
CA HIS A 686 -23.61 -11.79 -42.85
C HIS A 686 -22.69 -12.80 -43.58
N ILE A 687 -22.53 -14.01 -43.04
CA ILE A 687 -21.73 -15.07 -43.66
C ILE A 687 -22.36 -15.52 -44.99
N LEU A 688 -23.65 -15.82 -45.01
CA LEU A 688 -24.32 -16.29 -46.23
C LEU A 688 -24.39 -15.22 -47.32
N THR A 689 -24.62 -13.94 -46.94
CA THR A 689 -24.64 -12.84 -47.91
C THR A 689 -23.26 -12.45 -48.43
N SER A 690 -22.20 -12.76 -47.70
CA SER A 690 -20.81 -12.55 -48.15
C SER A 690 -20.28 -13.68 -49.02
N ILE A 691 -20.75 -14.92 -48.80
CA ILE A 691 -20.29 -16.10 -49.57
C ILE A 691 -21.11 -16.31 -50.84
N LEU A 692 -22.43 -16.15 -50.77
CA LEU A 692 -23.31 -16.45 -51.89
C LEU A 692 -23.40 -15.24 -52.83
N GLU A 693 -23.14 -15.46 -54.12
CA GLU A 693 -23.28 -14.44 -55.16
C GLU A 693 -24.64 -14.52 -55.89
N LYS A 694 -25.07 -13.40 -56.48
CA LYS A 694 -26.21 -13.29 -57.41
C LYS A 694 -27.51 -13.89 -56.86
N GLU A 695 -27.98 -15.00 -57.43
CA GLU A 695 -29.24 -15.65 -57.08
C GLU A 695 -29.26 -16.18 -55.64
N GLY A 696 -28.13 -16.72 -55.15
CA GLY A 696 -28.04 -17.24 -53.79
C GLY A 696 -28.21 -16.15 -52.74
N ARG A 697 -27.65 -14.96 -53.00
CA ARG A 697 -27.83 -13.79 -52.13
C ARG A 697 -29.27 -13.30 -52.11
N LEU A 698 -29.92 -13.22 -53.27
CA LEU A 698 -31.33 -12.81 -53.37
C LEU A 698 -32.26 -13.76 -52.60
N TRP A 699 -31.98 -15.07 -52.64
CA TRP A 699 -32.71 -16.04 -51.83
C TRP A 699 -32.51 -15.84 -50.33
N VAL A 700 -31.28 -15.60 -49.87
CA VAL A 700 -30.98 -15.32 -48.46
C VAL A 700 -31.71 -14.04 -48.01
N GLU A 701 -31.61 -12.96 -48.77
CA GLU A 701 -32.29 -11.70 -48.47
C GLU A 701 -33.82 -11.87 -48.41
N LYS A 702 -34.40 -12.65 -49.33
CA LYS A 702 -35.83 -12.96 -49.33
C LYS A 702 -36.27 -13.82 -48.14
N ILE A 703 -35.48 -14.83 -47.77
CA ILE A 703 -35.76 -15.70 -46.62
C ILE A 703 -35.68 -14.89 -45.32
N TYR A 704 -34.60 -14.14 -45.12
CA TYR A 704 -34.43 -13.31 -43.93
C TYR A 704 -35.45 -12.17 -43.86
N GLY A 705 -35.84 -11.59 -45.00
CA GLY A 705 -36.95 -10.64 -45.10
C GLY A 705 -38.26 -11.27 -44.64
N GLY A 706 -38.62 -12.44 -45.17
CA GLY A 706 -39.82 -13.17 -44.76
C GLY A 706 -39.83 -13.56 -43.28
N ILE A 707 -38.68 -13.96 -42.71
CA ILE A 707 -38.56 -14.21 -41.27
C ILE A 707 -38.81 -12.93 -40.47
N ARG A 708 -38.25 -11.79 -40.90
CA ARG A 708 -38.42 -10.50 -40.21
C ARG A 708 -39.87 -10.01 -40.29
N ASP A 709 -40.52 -10.16 -41.44
CA ASP A 709 -41.93 -9.82 -41.62
C ASP A 709 -42.83 -10.69 -40.74
N SER A 710 -42.53 -11.98 -40.66
CA SER A 710 -43.24 -12.92 -39.78
C SER A 710 -43.07 -12.60 -38.29
N ILE A 711 -41.86 -12.18 -37.86
CA ILE A 711 -41.61 -11.67 -36.50
C ILE A 711 -42.44 -10.42 -36.23
N SER A 712 -42.48 -9.48 -37.18
CA SER A 712 -43.25 -8.22 -37.07
C SER A 712 -44.75 -8.46 -36.98
N ASN A 713 -45.26 -9.40 -37.79
CA ASN A 713 -46.68 -9.76 -37.84
C ASN A 713 -47.11 -10.72 -36.72
N ARG A 714 -46.16 -11.18 -35.89
CA ARG A 714 -46.36 -12.14 -34.79
C ARG A 714 -46.85 -13.52 -35.24
N THR A 715 -46.51 -13.91 -36.48
CA THR A 715 -46.96 -15.16 -37.13
C THR A 715 -45.83 -16.20 -37.26
N ILE A 716 -44.70 -16.02 -36.55
CA ILE A 716 -43.51 -16.88 -36.72
C ILE A 716 -43.78 -18.38 -36.52
N GLN A 717 -44.72 -18.73 -35.65
CA GLN A 717 -45.05 -20.12 -35.37
C GLN A 717 -45.98 -20.76 -36.40
N SER A 718 -46.79 -19.96 -37.10
CA SER A 718 -47.59 -20.46 -38.23
C SER A 718 -46.76 -20.55 -39.50
N ASP A 719 -45.81 -19.62 -39.68
CA ASP A 719 -45.06 -19.46 -40.93
C ASP A 719 -43.81 -20.33 -40.97
N LEU A 720 -43.21 -20.66 -39.81
CA LEU A 720 -42.00 -21.48 -39.71
C LEU A 720 -42.24 -22.76 -38.91
N HIS A 721 -41.83 -23.89 -39.48
CA HIS A 721 -41.83 -25.17 -38.80
C HIS A 721 -40.53 -25.40 -38.03
N PHE A 722 -40.49 -25.02 -36.74
CA PHE A 722 -39.31 -25.18 -35.88
C PHE A 722 -38.78 -26.62 -35.78
N LYS A 723 -39.64 -27.65 -35.96
CA LYS A 723 -39.21 -29.07 -36.05
C LYS A 723 -38.23 -29.38 -37.19
N LYS A 724 -38.10 -28.48 -38.18
CA LYS A 724 -37.14 -28.61 -39.29
C LYS A 724 -35.85 -27.82 -39.06
N LEU A 725 -35.79 -27.02 -37.98
CA LEU A 725 -34.61 -26.24 -37.61
C LEU A 725 -33.34 -27.10 -37.39
N PRO A 726 -33.39 -28.33 -36.83
CA PRO A 726 -32.21 -29.21 -36.75
C PRO A 726 -31.54 -29.45 -38.10
N ASN A 727 -32.35 -29.63 -39.15
CA ASN A 727 -31.83 -29.91 -40.49
C ASN A 727 -31.12 -28.68 -41.06
N VAL A 728 -31.66 -27.48 -40.78
CA VAL A 728 -31.03 -26.22 -41.16
C VAL A 728 -29.71 -26.04 -40.42
N ILE A 729 -29.69 -26.24 -39.10
CA ILE A 729 -28.47 -26.16 -38.28
C ILE A 729 -27.42 -27.16 -38.79
N ALA A 730 -27.78 -28.42 -39.04
CA ALA A 730 -26.85 -29.43 -39.54
C ALA A 730 -26.25 -29.06 -40.90
N LYS A 731 -27.04 -28.46 -41.81
CA LYS A 731 -26.56 -27.97 -43.11
C LYS A 731 -25.65 -26.76 -42.95
N LEU A 732 -25.99 -25.83 -42.06
CA LEU A 732 -25.15 -24.68 -41.75
C LEU A 732 -23.81 -25.13 -41.16
N VAL A 733 -23.80 -26.02 -40.16
CA VAL A 733 -22.58 -26.59 -39.57
C VAL A 733 -21.71 -27.26 -40.63
N ALA A 734 -22.30 -27.98 -41.58
CA ALA A 734 -21.55 -28.56 -42.70
C ALA A 734 -20.91 -27.49 -43.60
N VAL A 735 -21.62 -26.40 -43.91
CA VAL A 735 -21.07 -25.27 -44.68
C VAL A 735 -19.95 -24.58 -43.91
N LEU A 736 -20.12 -24.32 -42.62
CA LEU A 736 -19.09 -23.71 -41.77
C LEU A 736 -17.86 -24.61 -41.65
N GLY A 737 -18.05 -25.93 -41.56
CA GLY A 737 -16.97 -26.92 -41.56
C GLY A 737 -16.11 -26.88 -42.82
N ILE A 738 -16.73 -26.72 -44.01
CA ILE A 738 -16.04 -26.56 -45.28
C ILE A 738 -15.20 -25.28 -45.29
N LEU A 739 -15.79 -24.16 -44.84
CA LEU A 739 -15.11 -22.86 -44.78
C LEU A 739 -13.90 -22.89 -43.84
N LEU A 740 -14.00 -23.57 -42.70
CA LEU A 740 -12.90 -23.76 -41.74
C LEU A 740 -11.77 -24.61 -42.32
N GLN A 741 -12.09 -25.60 -43.16
CA GLN A 741 -11.11 -26.48 -43.77
C GLN A 741 -10.28 -25.76 -44.84
N ASP A 742 -10.91 -24.91 -45.65
CA ASP A 742 -10.22 -24.00 -46.59
C ASP A 742 -9.37 -22.96 -45.86
N HIS A 743 -9.84 -22.45 -44.73
CA HIS A 743 -9.12 -21.44 -43.95
C HIS A 743 -7.82 -21.98 -43.33
N ARG A 744 -7.81 -23.24 -42.85
CA ARG A 744 -6.59 -23.93 -42.37
C ARG A 744 -5.58 -24.22 -43.48
N ILE A 745 -6.03 -24.38 -44.72
CA ILE A 745 -5.14 -24.57 -45.88
C ILE A 745 -4.50 -23.23 -46.28
N HIS A 746 -5.26 -22.13 -46.22
CA HIS A 746 -4.78 -20.78 -46.58
C HIS A 746 -3.96 -20.06 -45.50
N GLU A 747 -4.00 -20.45 -44.22
CA GLU A 747 -3.09 -19.88 -43.19
C GLU A 747 -1.60 -20.20 -43.42
N SER A 748 -1.29 -21.13 -44.34
CA SER A 748 0.08 -21.31 -44.84
C SER A 748 0.55 -20.15 -45.75
N ASN A 749 -0.35 -19.29 -46.23
CA ASN A 749 -0.06 -18.15 -47.10
C ASN A 749 -1.03 -16.96 -46.88
N LEU A 750 -0.57 -15.98 -46.09
CA LEU A 750 -1.07 -14.58 -45.97
C LEU A 750 -2.39 -14.29 -45.21
N LYS A 751 -2.29 -13.27 -44.35
CA LYS A 751 -3.32 -12.65 -43.50
C LYS A 751 -4.48 -12.08 -44.32
N PHE A 752 -5.67 -12.67 -44.20
CA PHE A 752 -6.94 -11.97 -44.42
C PHE A 752 -7.85 -12.17 -43.21
N GLY A 753 -8.37 -11.06 -42.67
CA GLY A 753 -9.28 -11.05 -41.54
C GLY A 753 -10.69 -11.39 -41.97
N PHE A 754 -11.09 -12.65 -41.78
CA PHE A 754 -12.51 -13.01 -41.73
C PHE A 754 -13.00 -12.89 -40.27
N PRO A 755 -14.05 -12.09 -40.00
CA PRO A 755 -14.68 -12.08 -38.70
C PRO A 755 -15.51 -13.35 -38.52
N SER A 756 -15.19 -14.11 -37.46
CA SER A 756 -16.07 -15.02 -36.72
C SER A 756 -16.84 -16.09 -37.51
N LEU A 757 -16.22 -17.27 -37.68
CA LEU A 757 -16.94 -18.54 -37.75
C LEU A 757 -17.04 -19.10 -36.32
N ARG A 758 -18.01 -18.60 -35.55
CA ARG A 758 -18.16 -18.84 -34.09
C ARG A 758 -19.38 -19.69 -33.70
N CYS A 759 -20.29 -19.99 -34.63
CA CYS A 759 -21.52 -20.73 -34.37
C CYS A 759 -21.39 -22.22 -34.67
#